data_AF-I6AP41-F1
#
_entry.id   AF-I6AP41-F1
#
_cell.length_a   1.000
_cell.length_b   1.000
_cell.length_c   1.000
_cell.angle_alpha   90.00
_cell.angle_beta   90.00
_cell.angle_gamma   90.00
#
_symmetry.space_group_name_H-M   'P 1'
#
loop_
_entity.id
_entity.type
_entity.pdbx_description
1 polymer ?
#
loop_
_entity_poly.entity_id
_entity_poly.type
_entity_poly.pdbx_seq_one_letter_code
_entity_poly.pdbx_strand_id
1 'polypeptide(L)'
;MFSHSRILLPVTLVSSLVYGYIPSLSGGEATTNSVGMTMLSIPAGRFLMGQEERQTTYLHPITAEKDRGADWDELPVREVEISENFEMSATEVTNAQYEQFSPGHRKQYSEKWVSTEDDAAVVNVSWEDAMRFCRWLSEREGKPYRLPTEAEWEYACRAGTTTRYNTGDTLPDGYQQLTRQGFHFIYYFLPDSKEMPPWYRLVKEASLRVKRHQPNAWGLYDMHGNAGEWCLDWYAPYDSAGTRDPRGPREGESRIIRGGSHSQPARLLRSANRASMFPWARRPITGFRVVAGKDFDPVAKVPSPTPVTNAPSAANSIVTSNAASGYDPARPYFSGPTAYVRIPAKSKGPLYSRHNHDPAIACMPDGDVLVAWYSCEEEPGSELAVVSSRLHNGQWSEARIFLDVADANDHAPALFADGNTVWHFNGNKDVPGSVLRISHDSGRTWTAPVLISERTQPNEATIKTRDNRIIATFDGPDDTTFVHETRDEGRNWMMLSKPGLAHEAPGNTGDAIAGIHAAMVELANGDLLAFGRLKWSRYPSYDYKMPMSISRDGGRTWSYSISPFPAISSTQRATMKRLREGPILLCSFTDRLAQQNEAGKTIGERPLSERDGLLVSDGKGGEIRGYGLFAALSLDEGKTWPVRRLLTPGDPPRQIPGTDGKRREMSATQAELNGYLAMTQAADGKIHLVSSRNHYEFNLAWLTRGTPRRAEVREASRLSR
;
A
#
# COMPACT_ATOMS: atom_id res chain seq x y z
N MET A 1 22.50 39.63 -80.24
CA MET A 1 21.58 40.56 -79.54
C MET A 1 20.95 39.79 -78.39
N PHE A 2 21.02 40.11 -77.11
CA PHE A 2 21.66 41.20 -76.36
C PHE A 2 22.19 40.64 -75.03
N SER A 3 23.21 41.32 -74.51
CA SER A 3 24.04 40.99 -73.35
C SER A 3 23.36 41.22 -72.00
N HIS A 4 23.79 40.44 -71.01
CA HIS A 4 23.53 40.62 -69.58
C HIS A 4 24.24 41.89 -69.03
N SER A 5 23.67 42.47 -67.96
CA SER A 5 24.39 43.33 -67.02
C SER A 5 23.98 43.00 -65.59
N ARG A 6 24.99 42.75 -64.75
CA ARG A 6 24.92 42.60 -63.29
C ARG A 6 25.06 43.96 -62.64
N ILE A 7 24.36 44.20 -61.53
CA ILE A 7 24.75 45.20 -60.51
C ILE A 7 24.69 44.51 -59.15
N LEU A 8 25.82 44.58 -58.43
CA LEU A 8 26.03 44.15 -57.05
C LEU A 8 25.73 45.32 -56.09
N LEU A 9 25.09 45.04 -54.96
CA LEU A 9 25.05 45.92 -53.78
C LEU A 9 25.49 45.10 -52.55
N PRO A 10 26.32 45.65 -51.66
CA PRO A 10 26.94 44.88 -50.57
C PRO A 10 26.06 44.83 -49.32
N VAL A 11 25.94 43.64 -48.74
CA VAL A 11 25.35 43.42 -47.41
C VAL A 11 26.40 43.76 -46.35
N THR A 12 26.14 44.78 -45.56
CA THR A 12 26.90 45.13 -44.36
C THR A 12 26.41 44.26 -43.20
N LEU A 13 27.27 43.37 -42.70
CA LEU A 13 27.04 42.64 -41.45
C LEU A 13 27.17 43.62 -40.27
N VAL A 14 26.08 43.85 -39.55
CA VAL A 14 26.13 44.48 -38.22
C VAL A 14 26.34 43.37 -37.19
N SER A 15 27.58 43.22 -36.74
CA SER A 15 27.94 42.38 -35.60
C SER A 15 27.43 43.03 -34.31
N SER A 16 26.25 42.60 -33.85
CA SER A 16 25.76 42.93 -32.51
C SER A 16 26.39 41.94 -31.54
N LEU A 17 27.47 42.36 -30.86
CA LEU A 17 28.03 41.68 -29.69
C LEU A 17 26.98 41.72 -28.57
N VAL A 18 26.12 40.72 -28.49
CA VAL A 18 25.39 40.41 -27.26
C VAL A 18 26.38 39.65 -26.39
N TYR A 19 26.94 40.33 -25.38
CA TYR A 19 27.59 39.67 -24.25
C TYR A 19 26.52 38.78 -23.58
N GLY A 20 26.48 37.52 -23.99
CA GLY A 20 25.81 36.48 -23.21
C GLY A 20 26.51 36.41 -21.86
N TYR A 21 25.76 36.65 -20.79
CA TYR A 21 26.19 36.36 -19.43
C TYR A 21 26.38 34.85 -19.35
N ILE A 22 27.59 34.35 -19.63
CA ILE A 22 28.00 33.00 -19.26
C ILE A 22 28.07 33.05 -17.74
N PRO A 23 27.22 32.32 -16.99
CA PRO A 23 27.47 32.16 -15.56
C PRO A 23 28.87 31.55 -15.47
N SER A 24 29.82 32.30 -14.91
CA SER A 24 31.08 31.72 -14.49
C SER A 24 30.74 30.50 -13.64
N LEU A 25 31.33 29.35 -13.96
CA LEU A 25 31.41 28.21 -13.05
C LEU A 25 32.07 28.72 -11.76
N SER A 26 31.27 29.23 -10.83
CA SER A 26 31.72 29.48 -9.46
C SER A 26 31.70 28.12 -8.78
N GLY A 27 32.59 27.21 -9.22
CA GLY A 27 32.87 26.01 -8.48
C GLY A 27 33.42 26.46 -7.14
N GLY A 28 32.65 26.28 -6.08
CA GLY A 28 33.15 26.47 -4.72
C GLY A 28 34.42 25.65 -4.51
N GLU A 29 35.29 26.09 -3.61
CA GLU A 29 36.52 25.35 -3.28
C GLU A 29 36.16 23.88 -2.96
N ALA A 30 36.71 22.97 -3.75
CA ALA A 30 36.53 21.54 -3.54
C ALA A 30 37.55 21.05 -2.51
N THR A 31 37.09 20.46 -1.41
CA THR A 31 37.96 19.84 -0.41
C THR A 31 37.81 18.33 -0.47
N THR A 32 38.85 17.58 -0.09
CA THR A 32 38.79 16.12 0.03
C THR A 32 38.91 15.73 1.49
N ASN A 33 37.94 14.98 2.01
CA ASN A 33 37.92 14.57 3.41
C ASN A 33 38.76 13.30 3.66
N SER A 34 38.81 12.84 4.91
CA SER A 34 39.67 11.73 5.37
C SER A 34 39.31 10.35 4.79
N VAL A 35 38.13 10.22 4.16
CA VAL A 35 37.67 9.00 3.49
C VAL A 35 37.74 9.09 1.96
N GLY A 36 38.26 10.21 1.42
CA GLY A 36 38.41 10.42 -0.01
C GLY A 36 37.16 10.95 -0.72
N MET A 37 36.20 11.54 0.00
CA MET A 37 35.06 12.23 -0.60
C MET A 37 35.45 13.65 -1.00
N THR A 38 35.12 14.04 -2.23
CA THR A 38 35.13 15.45 -2.64
C THR A 38 33.92 16.16 -2.06
N MET A 39 34.12 17.21 -1.28
CA MET A 39 33.10 18.09 -0.73
C MET A 39 33.09 19.40 -1.50
N LEU A 40 31.90 19.88 -1.89
CA LEU A 40 31.70 21.11 -2.66
C LEU A 40 30.91 22.11 -1.82
N SER A 41 31.37 23.36 -1.77
CA SER A 41 30.62 24.45 -1.14
C SER A 41 29.40 24.83 -2.00
N ILE A 42 28.22 24.71 -1.41
CA ILE A 42 26.94 25.10 -1.98
C ILE A 42 26.52 26.46 -1.39
N PRO A 43 26.23 27.48 -2.22
CA PRO A 43 25.93 28.82 -1.73
C PRO A 43 24.51 28.93 -1.15
N ALA A 44 24.35 29.71 -0.09
CA ALA A 44 23.06 30.16 0.42
C ALA A 44 22.23 30.81 -0.70
N GLY A 45 20.90 30.71 -0.62
CA GLY A 45 20.03 31.29 -1.62
C GLY A 45 18.56 30.90 -1.45
N ARG A 46 17.76 31.25 -2.45
CA ARG A 46 16.33 30.94 -2.50
C ARG A 46 15.98 30.18 -3.76
N PHE A 47 15.00 29.28 -3.67
CA PHE A 47 14.50 28.55 -4.82
C PHE A 47 13.03 28.17 -4.66
N LEU A 48 12.39 27.79 -5.77
CA LEU A 48 11.06 27.20 -5.76
C LEU A 48 11.17 25.70 -5.54
N MET A 49 10.68 25.23 -4.40
CA MET A 49 10.60 23.82 -4.02
C MET A 49 9.26 23.23 -4.46
N GLY A 50 9.28 22.02 -5.03
CA GLY A 50 8.10 21.37 -5.62
C GLY A 50 7.94 21.63 -7.12
N GLN A 51 6.85 21.14 -7.72
CA GLN A 51 6.55 21.32 -9.16
C GLN A 51 5.08 21.69 -9.38
N GLU A 52 4.81 22.73 -10.19
CA GLU A 52 3.46 23.29 -10.35
C GLU A 52 2.67 22.73 -11.56
N GLU A 53 3.35 22.05 -12.49
CA GLU A 53 2.79 21.75 -13.81
C GLU A 53 1.55 20.83 -13.74
N ARG A 54 0.38 21.43 -14.04
CA ARG A 54 -0.97 20.83 -13.97
C ARG A 54 -1.39 20.17 -15.29
N GLN A 55 -1.55 18.85 -15.24
CA GLN A 55 -2.39 17.90 -16.03
C GLN A 55 -1.56 16.63 -16.33
N THR A 56 -1.91 15.37 -16.03
CA THR A 56 -2.99 14.68 -15.32
C THR A 56 -2.43 13.30 -14.89
N THR A 57 -2.75 12.85 -13.66
CA THR A 57 -3.00 11.44 -13.23
C THR A 57 -1.94 10.37 -13.44
N TYR A 58 -1.77 9.53 -12.42
CA TYR A 58 -1.22 8.16 -12.44
C TYR A 58 -1.81 7.20 -13.51
N LEU A 59 -2.65 7.70 -14.43
CA LEU A 59 -3.16 6.94 -15.56
C LEU A 59 -2.12 6.80 -16.65
N HIS A 60 -1.48 5.63 -16.64
CA HIS A 60 -0.94 4.90 -17.77
C HIS A 60 -0.01 5.69 -18.73
N PRO A 61 1.28 5.36 -18.78
CA PRO A 61 2.20 5.85 -19.81
C PRO A 61 1.89 5.14 -21.14
N ILE A 62 0.82 5.55 -21.82
CA ILE A 62 0.58 5.14 -23.22
C ILE A 62 1.24 6.13 -24.18
N THR A 63 1.64 7.33 -23.72
CA THR A 63 2.41 8.30 -24.53
C THR A 63 3.26 9.25 -23.67
N ALA A 64 4.40 9.69 -24.20
CA ALA A 64 5.31 10.68 -23.61
C ALA A 64 4.68 12.09 -23.38
N GLU A 65 3.44 12.30 -23.81
CA GLU A 65 2.71 13.56 -23.66
C GLU A 65 1.97 13.69 -22.32
N LYS A 66 1.67 12.59 -21.63
CA LYS A 66 0.85 12.58 -20.39
C LYS A 66 1.64 12.28 -19.10
N ASP A 67 2.92 11.94 -19.20
CA ASP A 67 3.84 11.65 -18.07
C ASP A 67 4.52 12.92 -17.53
N ARG A 68 3.76 14.02 -17.41
CA ARG A 68 4.30 15.39 -17.29
C ARG A 68 3.87 16.14 -16.03
N GLY A 69 3.00 15.56 -15.21
CA GLY A 69 2.42 16.23 -14.04
C GLY A 69 3.23 16.06 -12.77
N ALA A 70 3.07 17.01 -11.85
CA ALA A 70 3.55 16.87 -10.47
C ALA A 70 2.76 15.80 -9.71
N ASP A 71 3.43 15.09 -8.80
CA ASP A 71 2.76 14.22 -7.83
C ASP A 71 2.06 15.09 -6.77
N TRP A 72 1.03 14.55 -6.11
CA TRP A 72 0.16 15.35 -5.24
C TRP A 72 0.92 15.95 -4.04
N ASP A 73 1.99 15.27 -3.60
CA ASP A 73 2.85 15.62 -2.48
C ASP A 73 3.98 16.57 -2.87
N GLU A 74 4.17 16.85 -4.17
CA GLU A 74 5.05 17.91 -4.68
C GLU A 74 4.38 19.30 -4.63
N LEU A 75 3.13 19.35 -4.14
CA LEU A 75 2.30 20.55 -4.05
C LEU A 75 2.01 20.93 -2.59
N PRO A 76 1.86 22.24 -2.30
CA PRO A 76 2.04 23.36 -3.21
C PRO A 76 3.53 23.66 -3.47
N VAL A 77 3.82 24.23 -4.65
CA VAL A 77 5.12 24.87 -4.87
C VAL A 77 5.29 26.04 -3.91
N ARG A 78 6.47 26.15 -3.31
CA ARG A 78 6.76 27.17 -2.31
C ARG A 78 8.19 27.69 -2.43
N GLU A 79 8.37 28.99 -2.15
CA GLU A 79 9.71 29.57 -2.03
C GLU A 79 10.37 29.07 -0.74
N VAL A 80 11.59 28.58 -0.85
CA VAL A 80 12.42 28.14 0.27
C VAL A 80 13.74 28.91 0.28
N GLU A 81 14.16 29.36 1.46
CA GLU A 81 15.45 29.99 1.73
C GLU A 81 16.39 28.97 2.39
N ILE A 82 17.54 28.73 1.77
CA ILE A 82 18.71 28.13 2.39
C ILE A 82 19.60 29.26 2.87
N SER A 83 19.69 29.46 4.18
CA SER A 83 20.18 30.72 4.73
C SER A 83 21.69 30.82 4.90
N GLU A 84 22.39 29.69 4.87
CA GLU A 84 23.84 29.61 5.01
C GLU A 84 24.43 28.70 3.94
N ASN A 85 25.71 28.95 3.59
CA ASN A 85 26.46 28.02 2.76
C ASN A 85 26.65 26.70 3.51
N PHE A 86 26.66 25.60 2.79
CA PHE A 86 26.95 24.28 3.33
C PHE A 86 27.84 23.50 2.36
N GLU A 87 28.56 22.49 2.84
CA GLU A 87 29.35 21.63 1.96
C GLU A 87 28.61 20.32 1.70
N MET A 88 28.52 19.87 0.45
CA MET A 88 27.89 18.61 0.07
C MET A 88 28.87 17.71 -0.69
N SER A 89 28.81 16.40 -0.47
CA SER A 89 29.63 15.48 -1.26
C SER A 89 29.25 15.53 -2.74
N ALA A 90 30.27 15.55 -3.60
CA ALA A 90 30.12 15.70 -5.04
C ALA A 90 29.29 14.58 -5.70
N THR A 91 29.24 13.41 -5.06
CA THR A 91 28.51 12.21 -5.48
C THR A 91 27.80 11.62 -4.27
N GLU A 92 26.99 10.59 -4.49
CA GLU A 92 26.64 9.62 -3.45
C GLU A 92 27.90 9.00 -2.84
N VAL A 93 27.75 8.49 -1.60
CA VAL A 93 28.80 7.73 -0.93
C VAL A 93 29.09 6.46 -1.73
N THR A 94 30.35 6.19 -2.04
CA THR A 94 30.73 4.97 -2.77
C THR A 94 30.89 3.78 -1.83
N ASN A 95 30.86 2.56 -2.38
CA ASN A 95 31.12 1.37 -1.59
C ASN A 95 32.51 1.39 -0.93
N ALA A 96 33.55 1.86 -1.62
CA ALA A 96 34.90 1.95 -1.04
C ALA A 96 34.97 2.93 0.15
N GLN A 97 34.18 4.01 0.12
CA GLN A 97 34.05 4.94 1.22
C GLN A 97 33.25 4.32 2.38
N TYR A 98 32.12 3.70 2.09
CA TYR A 98 31.25 3.07 3.09
C TYR A 98 31.91 1.89 3.80
N GLU A 99 32.69 1.07 3.09
CA GLU A 99 33.37 -0.10 3.68
C GLU A 99 34.51 0.28 4.64
N GLN A 100 34.95 1.56 4.68
CA GLN A 100 35.82 2.03 5.76
C GLN A 100 35.09 2.11 7.11
N PHE A 101 33.76 2.30 7.09
CA PHE A 101 32.89 2.27 8.28
C PHE A 101 32.34 0.86 8.55
N SER A 102 31.88 0.17 7.49
CA SER A 102 31.25 -1.14 7.58
C SER A 102 31.93 -2.14 6.62
N PRO A 103 33.10 -2.69 7.00
CA PRO A 103 33.84 -3.62 6.14
C PRO A 103 33.01 -4.83 5.70
N GLY A 104 33.06 -5.17 4.41
CA GLY A 104 32.37 -6.34 3.86
C GLY A 104 30.90 -6.12 3.49
N HIS A 105 30.38 -4.89 3.57
CA HIS A 105 29.01 -4.54 3.16
C HIS A 105 28.68 -5.06 1.76
N ARG A 106 29.57 -4.88 0.77
CA ARG A 106 29.31 -5.38 -0.58
C ARG A 106 29.16 -6.89 -0.61
N LYS A 107 30.07 -7.63 0.05
CA LYS A 107 30.08 -9.11 0.05
C LYS A 107 28.83 -9.70 0.71
N GLN A 108 28.31 -9.04 1.74
CA GLN A 108 27.06 -9.44 2.39
C GLN A 108 25.87 -9.46 1.42
N TYR A 109 25.97 -8.69 0.34
CA TYR A 109 24.87 -8.36 -0.53
C TYR A 109 25.17 -8.63 -2.03
N SER A 110 26.39 -9.05 -2.39
CA SER A 110 26.91 -9.08 -3.77
C SER A 110 26.23 -10.08 -4.70
N GLU A 111 25.63 -11.15 -4.18
CA GLU A 111 24.93 -12.15 -5.01
C GLU A 111 23.58 -11.65 -5.54
N LYS A 112 23.07 -10.53 -5.02
CA LYS A 112 21.70 -10.06 -5.29
C LYS A 112 21.61 -8.71 -6.01
N TRP A 113 22.69 -7.92 -6.09
CA TRP A 113 22.58 -6.50 -6.45
C TRP A 113 23.57 -6.01 -7.51
N VAL A 114 23.23 -4.82 -8.04
CA VAL A 114 23.96 -4.12 -9.09
C VAL A 114 25.22 -3.38 -8.58
N SER A 115 25.23 -2.97 -7.30
CA SER A 115 26.35 -2.20 -6.73
C SER A 115 27.44 -3.11 -6.18
N THR A 116 28.46 -3.39 -6.99
CA THR A 116 29.55 -4.30 -6.62
C THR A 116 30.94 -3.68 -6.73
N GLU A 117 31.09 -2.59 -7.49
CA GLU A 117 32.37 -1.91 -7.72
C GLU A 117 32.74 -0.95 -6.58
N ASP A 118 34.03 -0.61 -6.46
CA ASP A 118 34.56 0.30 -5.44
C ASP A 118 34.00 1.72 -5.57
N ASP A 119 33.89 2.21 -6.80
CA ASP A 119 33.37 3.53 -7.16
C ASP A 119 31.88 3.51 -7.53
N ALA A 120 31.17 2.40 -7.26
CA ALA A 120 29.72 2.38 -7.30
C ALA A 120 29.10 3.01 -6.05
N ALA A 121 27.99 3.74 -6.21
CA ALA A 121 27.19 4.28 -5.12
C ALA A 121 26.74 3.14 -4.18
N VAL A 122 26.90 3.35 -2.87
CA VAL A 122 26.43 2.41 -1.86
C VAL A 122 24.90 2.40 -1.86
N VAL A 123 24.33 1.19 -1.91
CA VAL A 123 22.89 0.96 -1.82
C VAL A 123 22.59 -0.14 -0.80
N ASN A 124 21.31 -0.43 -0.58
CA ASN A 124 20.86 -1.40 0.42
C ASN A 124 21.26 -1.01 1.85
N VAL A 125 21.24 0.29 2.11
CA VAL A 125 21.49 0.92 3.41
C VAL A 125 20.19 1.54 3.90
N SER A 126 19.90 1.37 5.18
CA SER A 126 18.77 2.02 5.83
C SER A 126 19.11 3.47 6.18
N TRP A 127 18.11 4.30 6.45
CA TRP A 127 18.34 5.65 6.96
C TRP A 127 19.18 5.62 8.25
N GLU A 128 18.92 4.64 9.12
CA GLU A 128 19.68 4.43 10.36
C GLU A 128 21.15 4.04 10.12
N ASP A 129 21.44 3.25 9.08
CA ASP A 129 22.81 2.95 8.66
C ASP A 129 23.53 4.21 8.17
N ALA A 130 22.86 5.00 7.31
CA ALA A 130 23.40 6.23 6.75
C ALA A 130 23.70 7.28 7.83
N MET A 131 22.82 7.42 8.82
CA MET A 131 23.06 8.28 9.98
C MET A 131 24.19 7.76 10.88
N ARG A 132 24.38 6.44 11.01
CA ARG A 132 25.54 5.87 11.71
C ARG A 132 26.85 6.17 10.98
N PHE A 133 26.86 6.07 9.65
CA PHE A 133 28.01 6.48 8.83
C PHE A 133 28.35 7.96 9.05
N CYS A 134 27.34 8.84 9.02
CA CYS A 134 27.54 10.28 9.26
C CYS A 134 28.12 10.57 10.65
N ARG A 135 27.61 9.90 11.70
CA ARG A 135 28.16 10.03 13.07
C ARG A 135 29.61 9.56 13.16
N TRP A 136 29.92 8.39 12.60
CA TRP A 136 31.28 7.86 12.55
C TRP A 136 32.24 8.81 11.83
N LEU A 137 31.84 9.35 10.68
CA LEU A 137 32.65 10.31 9.94
C LEU A 137 32.84 11.61 10.75
N SER A 138 31.82 12.03 11.48
CA SER A 138 31.89 13.20 12.35
C SER A 138 32.90 13.04 13.48
N GLU A 139 32.86 11.88 14.16
CA GLU A 139 33.79 11.54 15.22
C GLU A 139 35.23 11.42 14.70
N ARG A 140 35.39 10.84 13.50
CA ARG A 140 36.70 10.65 12.86
C ARG A 140 37.38 11.98 12.50
N GLU A 141 36.61 12.96 12.05
CA GLU A 141 37.15 14.24 11.57
C GLU A 141 37.02 15.40 12.55
N GLY A 142 36.31 15.21 13.66
CA GLY A 142 35.99 16.28 14.61
C GLY A 142 35.13 17.38 13.98
N LYS A 143 34.35 17.05 12.95
CA LYS A 143 33.51 17.96 12.16
C LYS A 143 32.12 17.36 11.96
N PRO A 144 31.02 18.10 12.11
CA PRO A 144 29.68 17.57 11.92
C PRO A 144 29.40 17.16 10.46
N TYR A 145 28.97 15.90 10.28
CA TYR A 145 28.44 15.32 9.05
C TYR A 145 27.01 14.80 9.27
N ARG A 146 26.16 14.96 8.26
CA ARG A 146 24.77 14.51 8.27
C ARG A 146 24.26 14.18 6.86
N LEU A 147 23.05 13.63 6.79
CA LEU A 147 22.27 13.62 5.55
C LEU A 147 21.85 15.05 5.17
N PRO A 148 21.67 15.35 3.88
CA PRO A 148 21.04 16.60 3.47
C PRO A 148 19.61 16.66 4.02
N THR A 149 19.16 17.86 4.36
CA THR A 149 17.71 18.08 4.46
C THR A 149 17.11 17.92 3.07
N GLU A 150 15.82 17.63 3.02
CA GLU A 150 15.08 17.50 1.78
C GLU A 150 15.20 18.78 0.92
N ALA A 151 15.08 19.94 1.55
CA ALA A 151 15.22 21.21 0.86
C ALA A 151 16.63 21.46 0.34
N GLU A 152 17.67 21.14 1.11
CA GLU A 152 19.05 21.22 0.62
C GLU A 152 19.28 20.28 -0.55
N TRP A 153 18.72 19.07 -0.52
CA TRP A 153 18.85 18.12 -1.63
C TRP A 153 18.21 18.67 -2.90
N GLU A 154 16.96 19.16 -2.84
CA GLU A 154 16.27 19.68 -4.02
C GLU A 154 16.95 20.96 -4.55
N TYR A 155 17.37 21.86 -3.65
CA TYR A 155 18.13 23.06 -3.99
C TYR A 155 19.43 22.72 -4.71
N ALA A 156 20.19 21.78 -4.16
CA ALA A 156 21.44 21.28 -4.71
C ALA A 156 21.24 20.55 -6.05
N CYS A 157 20.16 19.77 -6.18
CA CYS A 157 19.80 19.09 -7.43
C CYS A 157 19.56 20.12 -8.53
N ARG A 158 18.67 21.09 -8.27
CA ARG A 158 18.25 22.14 -9.21
C ARG A 158 19.39 23.08 -9.61
N ALA A 159 20.29 23.41 -8.69
CA ALA A 159 21.45 24.27 -8.95
C ALA A 159 21.11 25.56 -9.75
N GLY A 160 19.98 26.19 -9.40
CA GLY A 160 19.48 27.41 -10.03
C GLY A 160 18.42 27.21 -11.13
N THR A 161 18.09 25.97 -11.51
CA THR A 161 17.00 25.71 -12.47
C THR A 161 15.63 25.58 -11.78
N THR A 162 14.57 25.86 -12.54
CA THR A 162 13.16 25.60 -12.14
C THR A 162 12.53 24.48 -12.97
N THR A 163 13.32 23.80 -13.78
CA THR A 163 12.90 22.76 -14.73
C THR A 163 12.71 21.42 -14.02
N ARG A 164 12.18 20.42 -14.75
CA ARG A 164 11.92 19.08 -14.20
C ARG A 164 13.17 18.33 -13.78
N TYR A 165 14.26 18.55 -14.50
CA TYR A 165 15.59 18.05 -14.21
C TYR A 165 16.58 19.22 -14.22
N ASN A 166 17.74 19.06 -13.61
CA ASN A 166 18.78 20.09 -13.68
C ASN A 166 19.35 20.29 -15.10
N THR A 167 19.06 19.36 -16.01
CA THR A 167 19.41 19.39 -17.43
C THR A 167 18.33 20.02 -18.31
N GLY A 168 17.24 20.53 -17.72
CA GLY A 168 16.08 21.07 -18.43
C GLY A 168 14.82 20.22 -18.24
N ASP A 169 13.90 20.27 -19.20
CA ASP A 169 12.59 19.58 -19.08
C ASP A 169 12.63 18.10 -19.49
N THR A 170 13.75 17.63 -20.01
CA THR A 170 13.98 16.24 -20.42
C THR A 170 15.23 15.68 -19.77
N LEU A 171 15.14 14.42 -19.34
CA LEU A 171 16.28 13.67 -18.85
C LEU A 171 17.16 13.22 -20.04
N PRO A 172 18.48 13.44 -20.04
CA PRO A 172 19.33 13.05 -21.15
C PRO A 172 19.46 11.53 -21.29
N ASP A 173 19.81 11.11 -22.50
CA ASP A 173 20.06 9.72 -22.83
C ASP A 173 21.12 9.09 -21.90
N GLY A 174 20.79 7.92 -21.34
CA GLY A 174 21.70 7.14 -20.49
C GLY A 174 21.62 7.46 -18.99
N TYR A 175 20.89 8.48 -18.57
CA TYR A 175 20.61 8.74 -17.14
C TYR A 175 19.58 7.75 -16.59
N GLN A 176 18.52 7.46 -17.35
CA GLN A 176 17.55 6.44 -16.96
C GLN A 176 18.10 5.03 -17.22
N GLN A 177 18.26 4.25 -16.16
CA GLN A 177 18.74 2.86 -16.23
C GLN A 177 17.64 1.90 -15.76
N LEU A 178 16.55 1.79 -16.52
CA LEU A 178 15.46 0.86 -16.19
C LEU A 178 15.93 -0.58 -16.41
N THR A 179 16.09 -1.37 -15.34
CA THR A 179 16.50 -2.78 -15.45
C THR A 179 15.31 -3.72 -15.38
N ARG A 180 15.53 -4.99 -15.72
CA ARG A 180 14.56 -6.05 -15.39
C ARG A 180 14.32 -6.16 -13.87
N GLN A 181 15.24 -5.80 -12.99
CA GLN A 181 14.96 -5.83 -11.54
C GLN A 181 13.90 -4.78 -11.13
N GLY A 182 13.69 -3.74 -11.94
CA GLY A 182 12.51 -2.86 -11.87
C GLY A 182 11.21 -3.49 -12.38
N PHE A 183 11.17 -4.82 -12.57
CA PHE A 183 10.08 -5.59 -13.21
C PHE A 183 8.69 -5.32 -12.61
N HIS A 184 8.61 -4.87 -11.35
CA HIS A 184 7.33 -4.50 -10.72
C HIS A 184 6.60 -3.39 -11.49
N PHE A 185 7.36 -2.41 -12.01
CA PHE A 185 6.86 -1.33 -12.86
C PHE A 185 6.61 -1.74 -14.32
N ILE A 186 6.84 -3.00 -14.70
CA ILE A 186 6.83 -3.43 -16.11
C ILE A 186 5.69 -4.43 -16.38
N TYR A 187 5.34 -5.28 -15.41
CA TYR A 187 4.43 -6.40 -15.64
C TYR A 187 3.00 -5.98 -16.06
N TYR A 188 2.55 -4.80 -15.66
CA TYR A 188 1.21 -4.27 -15.97
C TYR A 188 1.19 -3.23 -17.10
N PHE A 189 2.36 -2.81 -17.57
CA PHE A 189 2.50 -1.74 -18.57
C PHE A 189 2.89 -2.25 -19.95
N LEU A 190 3.21 -3.54 -20.06
CA LEU A 190 3.31 -4.19 -21.34
C LEU A 190 1.90 -4.24 -21.96
N PRO A 191 1.70 -3.65 -23.16
CA PRO A 191 0.48 -3.90 -23.93
C PRO A 191 0.33 -5.41 -24.15
N ASP A 192 -0.82 -5.87 -24.64
CA ASP A 192 -0.99 -7.29 -25.02
C ASP A 192 0.15 -7.79 -25.97
N SER A 193 0.86 -6.87 -26.64
CA SER A 193 2.06 -7.13 -27.46
C SER A 193 3.30 -7.59 -26.67
N LYS A 194 3.35 -7.42 -25.34
CA LYS A 194 4.55 -7.65 -24.50
C LYS A 194 5.79 -6.83 -24.89
N GLU A 195 5.60 -5.79 -25.70
CA GLU A 195 6.67 -4.88 -26.12
C GLU A 195 6.64 -3.61 -25.29
N MET A 196 7.82 -3.22 -24.80
CA MET A 196 7.98 -1.99 -24.04
C MET A 196 7.80 -0.79 -24.98
N PRO A 197 7.07 0.27 -24.58
CA PRO A 197 7.00 1.47 -25.38
C PRO A 197 8.40 2.04 -25.70
N PRO A 198 8.65 2.58 -26.91
CA PRO A 198 10.00 2.98 -27.36
C PRO A 198 10.71 4.01 -26.47
N TRP A 199 9.97 4.75 -25.65
CA TRP A 199 10.51 5.73 -24.70
C TRP A 199 10.99 5.13 -23.37
N TYR A 200 10.66 3.87 -23.07
CA TYR A 200 11.24 3.14 -21.95
C TYR A 200 12.44 2.32 -22.43
N ARG A 201 13.63 2.69 -21.93
CA ARG A 201 14.88 2.03 -22.33
C ARG A 201 15.28 0.99 -21.29
N LEU A 202 14.95 -0.27 -21.57
CA LEU A 202 15.40 -1.39 -20.74
C LEU A 202 16.91 -1.60 -20.95
N VAL A 203 17.68 -1.48 -19.87
CA VAL A 203 19.09 -1.88 -19.85
C VAL A 203 19.23 -3.27 -19.24
N LYS A 204 20.17 -4.06 -19.76
CA LYS A 204 20.42 -5.42 -19.27
C LYS A 204 20.91 -5.38 -17.82
N GLU A 205 21.87 -4.51 -17.55
CA GLU A 205 22.50 -4.27 -16.26
C GLU A 205 22.61 -2.76 -16.08
N ALA A 206 22.20 -2.24 -14.92
CA ALA A 206 22.51 -0.86 -14.55
C ALA A 206 23.97 -0.80 -14.08
N SER A 207 24.62 0.35 -14.18
CA SER A 207 25.89 0.60 -13.49
C SER A 207 25.70 1.77 -12.55
N LEU A 208 26.08 1.52 -11.29
CA LEU A 208 25.97 2.46 -10.18
C LEU A 208 27.26 3.26 -9.96
N ARG A 209 28.23 3.14 -10.87
CA ARG A 209 29.48 3.88 -10.84
C ARG A 209 29.19 5.39 -10.85
N VAL A 210 29.73 6.12 -9.89
CA VAL A 210 29.53 7.56 -9.76
C VAL A 210 30.31 8.34 -10.83
N LYS A 211 29.91 9.58 -11.10
CA LYS A 211 30.52 10.52 -12.05
C LYS A 211 30.57 10.01 -13.50
N ARG A 212 29.54 9.26 -13.91
CA ARG A 212 29.42 8.80 -15.31
C ARG A 212 28.94 9.89 -16.26
N HIS A 213 28.12 10.80 -15.75
CA HIS A 213 27.53 11.89 -16.50
C HIS A 213 28.10 13.24 -16.07
N GLN A 214 27.79 14.30 -16.81
CA GLN A 214 28.23 15.66 -16.46
C GLN A 214 27.60 16.10 -15.13
N PRO A 215 28.34 16.89 -14.31
CA PRO A 215 27.75 17.45 -13.10
C PRO A 215 26.76 18.56 -13.45
N ASN A 216 25.92 18.93 -12.49
CA ASN A 216 25.09 20.13 -12.60
C ASN A 216 25.93 21.41 -12.48
N ALA A 217 25.27 22.58 -12.52
CA ALA A 217 25.94 23.89 -12.50
C ALA A 217 26.81 24.15 -11.26
N TRP A 218 26.65 23.37 -10.18
CA TRP A 218 27.44 23.47 -8.94
C TRP A 218 28.47 22.35 -8.77
N GLY A 219 28.67 21.50 -9.78
CA GLY A 219 29.68 20.43 -9.73
C GLY A 219 29.19 19.14 -9.09
N LEU A 220 27.90 19.03 -8.72
CA LEU A 220 27.32 17.81 -8.16
C LEU A 220 26.96 16.83 -9.27
N TYR A 221 27.32 15.57 -9.07
CA TYR A 221 27.06 14.47 -9.98
C TYR A 221 25.87 13.63 -9.52
N ASP A 222 25.33 12.88 -10.48
CA ASP A 222 24.40 11.77 -10.24
C ASP A 222 23.10 12.17 -9.50
N MET A 223 22.70 13.44 -9.59
CA MET A 223 21.48 13.98 -8.97
C MET A 223 20.16 13.38 -9.53
N HIS A 224 20.24 12.51 -10.54
CA HIS A 224 19.11 11.90 -11.23
C HIS A 224 19.40 10.43 -11.57
N GLY A 225 18.67 9.49 -10.96
CA GLY A 225 18.53 8.12 -11.46
C GLY A 225 19.66 7.13 -11.21
N ASN A 226 20.71 7.50 -10.47
CA ASN A 226 21.75 6.55 -10.06
C ASN A 226 21.26 5.76 -8.83
N ALA A 227 21.23 6.38 -7.65
CA ALA A 227 20.54 5.86 -6.47
C ALA A 227 19.55 6.90 -5.91
N GLY A 228 18.42 6.45 -5.36
CA GLY A 228 17.56 7.32 -4.55
C GLY A 228 18.25 7.62 -3.23
N GLU A 229 18.18 8.85 -2.74
CA GLU A 229 19.02 9.28 -1.62
C GLU A 229 18.23 9.64 -0.37
N TRP A 230 18.61 9.03 0.75
CA TRP A 230 18.06 9.36 2.06
C TRP A 230 18.30 10.84 2.43
N CYS A 231 17.23 11.51 2.82
CA CYS A 231 17.26 12.83 3.43
C CYS A 231 17.05 12.75 4.95
N LEU A 232 17.40 13.81 5.66
CA LEU A 232 17.26 13.89 7.12
C LEU A 232 15.78 13.89 7.55
N ASP A 233 14.91 14.45 6.73
CA ASP A 233 13.52 14.79 7.04
C ASP A 233 12.62 13.57 7.19
N TRP A 234 11.65 13.69 8.10
CA TRP A 234 10.47 12.82 8.11
C TRP A 234 9.54 13.23 6.96
N TYR A 235 8.87 12.26 6.35
CA TYR A 235 7.92 12.52 5.29
C TYR A 235 6.61 13.12 5.85
N ALA A 236 6.14 14.17 5.20
CA ALA A 236 4.80 14.73 5.34
C ALA A 236 4.44 15.52 4.07
N PRO A 237 3.13 15.72 3.79
CA PRO A 237 2.70 16.69 2.79
C PRO A 237 3.30 18.07 3.06
N TYR A 238 3.59 18.82 2.01
CA TYR A 238 4.01 20.21 2.17
C TYR A 238 2.94 21.01 2.93
N ASP A 239 3.38 21.68 3.99
CA ASP A 239 2.60 22.75 4.60
C ASP A 239 3.04 24.12 4.02
N SER A 240 2.24 25.14 4.29
CA SER A 240 2.56 26.53 3.94
C SER A 240 3.49 27.21 4.96
N ALA A 241 3.97 26.48 5.96
CA ALA A 241 4.75 27.02 7.08
C ALA A 241 6.25 26.73 6.90
N GLY A 242 7.09 27.59 7.46
CA GLY A 242 8.55 27.39 7.50
C GLY A 242 9.20 27.36 6.12
N THR A 243 9.48 28.52 5.55
CA THR A 243 10.18 28.66 4.27
C THR A 243 11.70 28.78 4.42
N ARG A 244 12.21 29.15 5.61
CA ARG A 244 13.64 29.27 5.89
C ARG A 244 14.17 27.99 6.53
N ASP A 245 15.14 27.36 5.87
CA ASP A 245 15.80 26.10 6.27
C ASP A 245 14.81 25.02 6.77
N PRO A 246 13.78 24.65 5.98
CA PRO A 246 12.77 23.69 6.41
C PRO A 246 13.38 22.31 6.70
N ARG A 247 12.80 21.61 7.68
CA ARG A 247 13.33 20.33 8.22
C ARG A 247 12.27 19.24 8.32
N GLY A 248 11.13 19.46 7.67
CA GLY A 248 9.95 18.60 7.82
C GLY A 248 9.44 18.54 9.26
N PRO A 249 8.56 17.57 9.56
CA PRO A 249 8.03 17.34 10.89
C PRO A 249 9.08 16.74 11.84
N ARG A 250 8.88 16.90 13.16
CA ARG A 250 9.79 16.34 14.20
C ARG A 250 9.79 14.81 14.26
N GLU A 251 8.64 14.21 13.95
CA GLU A 251 8.37 12.79 14.02
C GLU A 251 7.48 12.37 12.84
N GLY A 252 7.53 11.11 12.46
CA GLY A 252 6.78 10.56 11.34
C GLY A 252 6.94 9.04 11.25
N GLU A 253 6.37 8.45 10.21
CA GLU A 253 6.42 7.00 9.98
C GLU A 253 7.55 6.61 9.02
N SER A 254 7.79 7.42 8.00
CA SER A 254 8.79 7.19 6.95
C SER A 254 9.71 8.40 6.76
N ARG A 255 10.92 8.15 6.25
CA ARG A 255 11.94 9.17 5.92
C ARG A 255 11.96 9.43 4.43
N ILE A 256 12.34 10.64 4.05
CA ILE A 256 12.33 11.09 2.67
C ILE A 256 13.48 10.49 1.86
N ILE A 257 13.19 10.14 0.61
CA ILE A 257 14.14 9.73 -0.42
C ILE A 257 13.97 10.66 -1.65
N ARG A 258 15.06 11.19 -2.17
CA ARG A 258 15.06 12.10 -3.34
C ARG A 258 15.87 11.56 -4.52
N GLY A 259 15.63 12.13 -5.71
CA GLY A 259 16.40 11.93 -6.95
C GLY A 259 16.04 10.75 -7.83
N GLY A 260 15.24 9.82 -7.29
CA GLY A 260 14.93 8.56 -7.94
C GLY A 260 16.17 7.68 -8.12
N SER A 261 15.97 6.46 -8.58
CA SER A 261 17.03 5.46 -8.66
C SER A 261 17.12 4.81 -10.03
N HIS A 262 18.15 3.99 -10.20
CA HIS A 262 18.13 2.99 -11.24
C HIS A 262 16.85 2.13 -11.11
N SER A 263 16.38 1.57 -12.22
CA SER A 263 15.18 0.72 -12.26
C SER A 263 13.84 1.41 -12.02
N GLN A 264 13.79 2.75 -12.02
CA GLN A 264 12.56 3.54 -11.95
C GLN A 264 12.23 4.27 -13.27
N PRO A 265 10.93 4.56 -13.54
CA PRO A 265 10.52 5.38 -14.68
C PRO A 265 11.00 6.83 -14.52
N ALA A 266 11.33 7.51 -15.63
CA ALA A 266 11.92 8.85 -15.64
C ALA A 266 11.11 9.88 -14.83
N ARG A 267 9.78 9.74 -14.75
CA ARG A 267 8.93 10.59 -13.91
C ARG A 267 9.36 10.64 -12.44
N LEU A 268 9.92 9.56 -11.91
CA LEU A 268 10.39 9.45 -10.52
C LEU A 268 11.81 10.01 -10.32
N LEU A 269 12.49 10.38 -11.41
CA LEU A 269 13.85 10.91 -11.39
C LEU A 269 13.85 12.45 -11.42
N ARG A 270 12.69 13.11 -11.39
CA ARG A 270 12.58 14.58 -11.42
C ARG A 270 13.19 15.21 -10.16
N SER A 271 13.65 16.45 -10.26
CA SER A 271 14.20 17.21 -9.13
C SER A 271 13.22 17.32 -7.96
N ALA A 272 11.92 17.49 -8.27
CA ALA A 272 10.86 17.63 -7.26
C ALA A 272 10.37 16.30 -6.67
N ASN A 273 10.67 15.15 -7.32
CA ASN A 273 10.12 13.86 -6.89
C ASN A 273 10.57 13.51 -5.48
N ARG A 274 9.65 13.01 -4.69
CA ARG A 274 9.83 12.66 -3.28
C ARG A 274 9.21 11.31 -2.98
N ALA A 275 10.06 10.33 -2.79
CA ALA A 275 9.64 9.04 -2.25
C ALA A 275 9.83 9.06 -0.73
N SER A 276 9.28 8.06 -0.04
CA SER A 276 9.60 7.83 1.35
C SER A 276 9.75 6.34 1.65
N MET A 277 10.35 6.02 2.79
CA MET A 277 10.53 4.64 3.22
C MET A 277 10.78 4.56 4.74
N PHE A 278 10.42 3.45 5.38
CA PHE A 278 10.63 3.29 6.83
C PHE A 278 12.12 3.43 7.19
N PRO A 279 12.47 4.05 8.35
CA PRO A 279 13.87 4.33 8.72
C PRO A 279 14.79 3.11 8.76
N TRP A 280 14.23 1.95 9.14
CA TRP A 280 14.94 0.68 9.27
C TRP A 280 14.99 -0.12 7.96
N ALA A 281 14.19 0.25 6.96
CA ALA A 281 14.08 -0.52 5.72
C ALA A 281 15.31 -0.31 4.84
N ARG A 282 15.73 -1.39 4.18
CA ARG A 282 16.85 -1.40 3.24
C ARG A 282 16.30 -1.69 1.85
N ARG A 283 16.70 -0.89 0.87
CA ARG A 283 16.36 -1.10 -0.53
C ARG A 283 17.60 -1.07 -1.41
N PRO A 284 17.66 -1.94 -2.43
CA PRO A 284 18.81 -2.02 -3.33
C PRO A 284 18.94 -0.84 -4.30
N ILE A 285 17.98 0.07 -4.24
CA ILE A 285 17.88 1.26 -5.05
C ILE A 285 18.14 2.53 -4.24
N THR A 286 18.35 2.41 -2.92
CA THR A 286 18.47 3.55 -2.01
C THR A 286 19.85 3.61 -1.39
N GLY A 287 20.50 4.75 -1.57
CA GLY A 287 21.79 5.14 -1.00
C GLY A 287 21.69 6.48 -0.29
N PHE A 288 22.80 7.22 -0.22
CA PHE A 288 22.82 8.55 0.36
C PHE A 288 24.08 9.33 -0.05
N ARG A 289 24.03 10.65 0.15
CA ARG A 289 25.17 11.57 0.12
C ARG A 289 25.27 12.33 1.43
N VAL A 290 26.40 13.01 1.68
CA VAL A 290 26.65 13.67 2.97
C VAL A 290 26.77 15.19 2.82
N VAL A 291 26.36 15.89 3.88
CA VAL A 291 26.56 17.34 4.05
C VAL A 291 27.45 17.57 5.28
N ALA A 292 28.35 18.54 5.19
CA ALA A 292 29.15 19.04 6.30
C ALA A 292 28.80 20.51 6.60
N GLY A 293 28.62 20.85 7.88
CA GLY A 293 28.21 22.19 8.33
C GLY A 293 27.84 22.24 9.82
N LYS A 294 27.88 23.43 10.44
CA LYS A 294 27.79 23.65 11.90
C LYS A 294 26.67 22.87 12.58
N ASP A 295 26.94 22.45 13.83
CA ASP A 295 26.12 21.64 14.74
C ASP A 295 24.62 21.80 14.51
N PHE A 296 24.12 20.93 13.65
CA PHE A 296 22.71 20.77 13.40
C PHE A 296 22.21 19.83 14.48
N ASP A 297 21.66 20.38 15.57
CA ASP A 297 20.90 19.56 16.52
C ASP A 297 19.66 19.03 15.78
N PRO A 298 19.56 17.71 15.52
CA PRO A 298 18.38 17.13 14.87
C PRO A 298 17.11 17.30 15.72
N VAL A 299 17.23 17.79 16.96
CA VAL A 299 16.16 18.02 17.95
C VAL A 299 15.85 19.51 18.15
N ALA A 300 16.56 20.43 17.47
CA ALA A 300 16.29 21.88 17.59
C ALA A 300 14.80 22.16 17.30
N LYS A 301 14.19 23.01 18.14
CA LYS A 301 12.73 23.29 18.29
C LYS A 301 11.97 23.55 16.98
N VAL A 302 11.79 22.52 16.14
CA VAL A 302 10.77 22.51 15.09
C VAL A 302 9.44 22.32 15.81
N PRO A 303 8.42 23.17 15.57
CA PRO A 303 7.08 22.92 16.08
C PRO A 303 6.68 21.49 15.73
N SER A 304 6.31 20.68 16.73
CA SER A 304 5.67 19.41 16.42
C SER A 304 4.48 19.72 15.51
N PRO A 305 4.35 19.05 14.36
CA PRO A 305 3.08 19.07 13.67
C PRO A 305 2.04 18.59 14.66
N THR A 306 0.83 19.13 14.56
CA THR A 306 -0.30 18.47 15.21
C THR A 306 -0.32 17.06 14.64
N PRO A 307 -0.15 15.99 15.43
CA PRO A 307 -0.19 14.64 14.89
C PRO A 307 -1.45 14.55 14.04
N VAL A 308 -1.35 13.93 12.86
CA VAL A 308 -2.53 13.54 12.09
C VAL A 308 -3.22 12.47 12.92
N THR A 309 -3.98 12.93 13.90
CA THR A 309 -4.75 12.06 14.76
C THR A 309 -5.84 11.50 13.86
N ASN A 310 -5.99 10.19 13.88
CA ASN A 310 -7.22 9.54 13.44
C ASN A 310 -8.38 9.84 14.41
N ALA A 311 -8.19 10.82 15.31
CA ALA A 311 -9.21 11.30 16.19
C ALA A 311 -10.24 12.08 15.37
N PRO A 312 -11.54 11.88 15.66
CA PRO A 312 -12.54 12.87 15.27
C PRO A 312 -12.09 14.24 15.81
N SER A 313 -12.40 15.32 15.08
CA SER A 313 -12.20 16.68 15.60
C SER A 313 -12.76 16.75 17.02
N ALA A 314 -11.99 17.29 17.95
CA ALA A 314 -12.35 17.40 19.37
C ALA A 314 -13.68 18.15 19.56
N ALA A 315 -14.78 17.42 19.45
CA ALA A 315 -16.13 17.80 19.80
C ALA A 315 -16.97 16.53 19.67
N ASN A 316 -16.86 15.63 20.65
CA ASN A 316 -18.01 15.04 21.35
C ASN A 316 -17.51 13.99 22.33
N SER A 317 -17.91 14.20 23.58
CA SER A 317 -17.75 13.35 24.74
C SER A 317 -18.05 11.88 24.47
N ILE A 318 -17.31 11.02 25.15
CA ILE A 318 -17.62 9.61 25.38
C ILE A 318 -19.08 9.51 25.86
N VAL A 319 -20.00 9.12 24.99
CA VAL A 319 -21.32 8.64 25.39
C VAL A 319 -21.24 7.13 25.38
N THR A 320 -20.71 6.57 26.46
CA THR A 320 -20.92 5.17 26.82
C THR A 320 -22.37 5.01 27.28
N SER A 321 -23.32 4.93 26.34
CA SER A 321 -24.60 4.28 26.64
C SER A 321 -25.31 3.83 25.37
N ASN A 322 -25.32 2.51 25.15
CA ASN A 322 -26.22 1.81 24.23
C ASN A 322 -27.72 2.10 24.49
N ALA A 323 -28.07 2.77 25.59
CA ALA A 323 -29.44 3.10 25.98
C ALA A 323 -30.14 4.10 25.03
N ALA A 324 -29.41 4.88 24.23
CA ALA A 324 -30.01 5.89 23.35
C ALA A 324 -30.53 5.36 22.00
N SER A 325 -30.16 4.15 21.58
CA SER A 325 -30.45 3.64 20.21
C SER A 325 -31.70 2.78 20.08
N GLY A 326 -32.27 2.28 21.20
CA GLY A 326 -33.37 1.31 21.17
C GLY A 326 -33.03 -0.04 20.53
N TYR A 327 -31.74 -0.33 20.28
CA TYR A 327 -31.27 -1.60 19.74
C TYR A 327 -31.40 -2.72 20.76
N ASP A 328 -31.96 -3.85 20.33
CA ASP A 328 -32.14 -5.07 21.12
C ASP A 328 -31.53 -6.25 20.33
N PRO A 329 -30.47 -6.91 20.83
CA PRO A 329 -29.84 -8.02 20.12
C PRO A 329 -30.76 -9.24 19.94
N ALA A 330 -31.85 -9.35 20.71
CA ALA A 330 -32.83 -10.41 20.55
C ALA A 330 -33.85 -10.13 19.42
N ARG A 331 -33.94 -8.89 18.93
CA ARG A 331 -34.84 -8.52 17.82
C ARG A 331 -34.08 -8.52 16.49
N PRO A 332 -34.66 -9.04 15.39
CA PRO A 332 -34.06 -8.94 14.08
C PRO A 332 -33.68 -7.50 13.70
N TYR A 333 -32.40 -7.27 13.46
CA TYR A 333 -31.86 -5.97 13.02
C TYR A 333 -31.06 -6.14 11.71
N PHE A 334 -31.30 -5.24 10.76
CA PHE A 334 -30.54 -5.10 9.53
C PHE A 334 -30.54 -3.63 9.10
N SER A 335 -29.38 -3.12 8.72
CA SER A 335 -29.17 -1.78 8.16
C SER A 335 -28.13 -1.85 7.04
N GLY A 336 -28.28 -0.97 6.05
CA GLY A 336 -27.37 -0.85 4.92
C GLY A 336 -27.85 -1.50 3.60
N PRO A 337 -26.98 -1.53 2.56
CA PRO A 337 -25.64 -1.01 2.62
C PRO A 337 -25.62 0.53 2.67
N THR A 338 -24.67 1.06 3.42
CA THR A 338 -24.28 2.47 3.40
C THR A 338 -22.87 2.59 2.84
N ALA A 339 -22.54 3.72 2.20
CA ALA A 339 -21.19 3.94 1.69
C ALA A 339 -20.29 4.48 2.81
N TYR A 340 -19.20 3.77 3.13
CA TYR A 340 -18.16 4.23 4.06
C TYR A 340 -16.97 4.91 3.35
N VAL A 341 -16.84 4.67 2.04
CA VAL A 341 -15.82 5.32 1.19
C VAL A 341 -16.26 6.76 0.91
N ARG A 342 -15.78 7.67 1.74
CA ARG A 342 -16.12 9.10 1.74
C ARG A 342 -14.97 9.92 1.16
N ILE A 343 -14.81 9.81 -0.16
CA ILE A 343 -13.78 10.54 -0.92
C ILE A 343 -14.50 11.44 -1.93
N PRO A 344 -14.17 12.75 -1.99
CA PRO A 344 -14.76 13.65 -2.97
C PRO A 344 -14.54 13.16 -4.41
N ALA A 345 -15.56 13.31 -5.25
CA ALA A 345 -15.47 12.88 -6.65
C ALA A 345 -14.31 13.60 -7.38
N LYS A 346 -13.63 12.88 -8.27
CA LYS A 346 -12.48 13.37 -9.06
C LYS A 346 -11.21 13.67 -8.26
N SER A 347 -11.15 13.31 -6.97
CA SER A 347 -9.90 13.37 -6.19
C SER A 347 -8.83 12.45 -6.79
N LYS A 348 -7.58 12.94 -6.83
CA LYS A 348 -6.41 12.37 -7.52
C LYS A 348 -5.17 12.43 -6.63
N GLY A 349 -5.26 11.80 -5.46
CA GLY A 349 -4.17 11.77 -4.49
C GLY A 349 -4.28 12.91 -3.47
N PRO A 350 -3.94 12.67 -2.20
CA PRO A 350 -3.61 11.35 -1.63
C PRO A 350 -4.82 10.42 -1.49
N LEU A 351 -6.03 10.96 -1.67
CA LEU A 351 -7.29 10.20 -1.71
C LEU A 351 -7.73 10.03 -3.16
N TYR A 352 -7.85 8.80 -3.64
CA TYR A 352 -8.22 8.52 -5.03
C TYR A 352 -9.68 8.10 -5.10
N SER A 353 -10.48 8.87 -5.82
CA SER A 353 -11.93 8.59 -5.90
C SER A 353 -12.27 7.36 -6.76
N ARG A 354 -11.39 7.02 -7.71
CA ARG A 354 -11.62 6.00 -8.74
C ARG A 354 -11.53 4.58 -8.20
N HIS A 355 -10.40 4.19 -7.62
CA HIS A 355 -10.15 2.80 -7.19
C HIS A 355 -10.00 2.74 -5.67
N ASN A 356 -10.95 2.07 -5.02
CA ASN A 356 -10.98 1.87 -3.57
C ASN A 356 -11.41 0.44 -3.30
N HIS A 357 -10.54 -0.32 -2.64
CA HIS A 357 -10.72 -1.76 -2.54
C HIS A 357 -9.92 -2.33 -1.36
N ASP A 358 -10.12 -3.62 -1.09
CA ASP A 358 -9.44 -4.39 -0.03
C ASP A 358 -9.59 -3.77 1.36
N PRO A 359 -10.83 -3.75 1.90
CA PRO A 359 -11.07 -3.17 3.20
C PRO A 359 -10.65 -4.08 4.34
N ALA A 360 -10.35 -3.45 5.47
CA ALA A 360 -10.12 -4.02 6.78
C ALA A 360 -11.05 -3.35 7.79
N ILE A 361 -11.52 -4.09 8.79
CA ILE A 361 -12.49 -3.56 9.76
C ILE A 361 -12.26 -4.03 11.19
N ALA A 362 -12.37 -3.12 12.15
CA ALA A 362 -12.40 -3.46 13.57
C ALA A 362 -13.38 -2.59 14.37
N CYS A 363 -14.04 -3.20 15.35
CA CYS A 363 -14.74 -2.46 16.40
C CYS A 363 -13.69 -1.95 17.39
N MET A 364 -13.67 -0.65 17.58
CA MET A 364 -12.76 0.02 18.49
C MET A 364 -13.20 -0.17 19.94
N PRO A 365 -12.27 -0.15 20.91
CA PRO A 365 -12.59 -0.24 22.34
C PRO A 365 -13.57 0.84 22.84
N ASP A 366 -13.63 2.00 22.20
CA ASP A 366 -14.57 3.08 22.50
C ASP A 366 -15.96 2.92 21.85
N GLY A 367 -16.20 1.81 21.13
CA GLY A 367 -17.48 1.49 20.49
C GLY A 367 -17.62 1.96 19.05
N ASP A 368 -16.65 2.72 18.54
CA ASP A 368 -16.60 3.11 17.13
C ASP A 368 -16.26 1.92 16.23
N VAL A 369 -16.46 2.08 14.93
CA VAL A 369 -15.94 1.13 13.92
C VAL A 369 -14.96 1.85 13.02
N LEU A 370 -13.74 1.32 12.93
CA LEU A 370 -12.72 1.81 12.02
C LEU A 370 -12.65 0.89 10.79
N VAL A 371 -12.67 1.50 9.60
CA VAL A 371 -12.43 0.80 8.34
C VAL A 371 -11.23 1.42 7.65
N ALA A 372 -10.26 0.60 7.27
CA ALA A 372 -9.11 0.98 6.44
C ALA A 372 -9.18 0.25 5.10
N TRP A 373 -8.69 0.83 4.01
CA TRP A 373 -8.67 0.22 2.69
C TRP A 373 -7.60 0.89 1.83
N TYR A 374 -7.15 0.27 0.73
CA TYR A 374 -6.26 0.97 -0.18
C TYR A 374 -7.03 1.86 -1.17
N SER A 375 -6.45 3.00 -1.49
CA SER A 375 -6.94 3.98 -2.46
C SER A 375 -5.85 4.22 -3.50
N CYS A 376 -6.19 4.09 -4.78
CA CYS A 376 -5.23 4.27 -5.87
C CYS A 376 -5.90 4.78 -7.15
N GLU A 377 -5.11 5.19 -8.12
CA GLU A 377 -5.60 5.32 -9.49
C GLU A 377 -5.59 3.94 -10.16
N GLU A 378 -4.49 3.20 -10.00
CA GLU A 378 -4.34 1.82 -10.47
C GLU A 378 -3.68 0.94 -9.39
N GLU A 379 -4.14 -0.29 -9.26
CA GLU A 379 -3.69 -1.22 -8.19
C GLU A 379 -2.18 -1.53 -8.16
N PRO A 380 -1.44 -1.62 -9.29
CA PRO A 380 0.00 -1.82 -9.27
C PRO A 380 0.80 -0.52 -9.08
N GLY A 381 0.14 0.63 -9.02
CA GLY A 381 0.79 1.93 -8.95
C GLY A 381 1.53 2.16 -7.62
N SER A 382 2.61 2.94 -7.65
CA SER A 382 3.38 3.31 -6.45
C SER A 382 2.67 4.37 -5.60
N GLU A 383 1.56 4.92 -6.10
CA GLU A 383 0.75 5.92 -5.41
C GLU A 383 -0.30 5.35 -4.46
N LEU A 384 -0.43 4.03 -4.49
CA LEU A 384 -1.43 3.32 -3.72
C LEU A 384 -1.13 3.54 -2.24
N ALA A 385 -2.05 4.22 -1.56
CA ALA A 385 -1.97 4.55 -0.15
C ALA A 385 -3.11 3.90 0.62
N VAL A 386 -2.93 3.71 1.93
CA VAL A 386 -4.01 3.23 2.81
C VAL A 386 -4.74 4.44 3.37
N VAL A 387 -6.06 4.39 3.27
CA VAL A 387 -6.96 5.42 3.79
C VAL A 387 -7.95 4.81 4.76
N SER A 388 -8.59 5.63 5.58
CA SER A 388 -9.56 5.16 6.56
C SER A 388 -10.75 6.09 6.75
N SER A 389 -11.84 5.52 7.25
CA SER A 389 -13.06 6.19 7.72
C SER A 389 -13.46 5.58 9.04
N ARG A 390 -14.07 6.39 9.91
CA ARG A 390 -14.56 5.97 11.21
C ARG A 390 -16.06 6.17 11.30
N LEU A 391 -16.78 5.15 11.75
CA LEU A 391 -18.19 5.21 12.11
C LEU A 391 -18.30 5.59 13.57
N HIS A 392 -18.90 6.74 13.83
CA HIS A 392 -19.18 7.24 15.18
C HIS A 392 -20.63 7.69 15.23
N ASN A 393 -21.40 7.20 16.22
CA ASN A 393 -22.83 7.52 16.37
C ASN A 393 -23.66 7.35 15.07
N GLY A 394 -23.40 6.29 14.31
CA GLY A 394 -24.11 5.99 13.07
C GLY A 394 -23.72 6.86 11.87
N GLN A 395 -22.68 7.69 11.98
CA GLN A 395 -22.19 8.55 10.90
C GLN A 395 -20.73 8.23 10.55
N TRP A 396 -20.47 8.05 9.25
CA TRP A 396 -19.13 7.88 8.71
C TRP A 396 -18.42 9.24 8.58
N SER A 397 -17.19 9.32 9.06
CA SER A 397 -16.28 10.44 8.79
C SER A 397 -15.90 10.50 7.30
N GLU A 398 -15.42 11.67 6.85
CA GLU A 398 -14.68 11.76 5.59
C GLU A 398 -13.42 10.89 5.65
N ALA A 399 -13.01 10.36 4.49
CA ALA A 399 -11.82 9.52 4.39
C ALA A 399 -10.54 10.34 4.61
N ARG A 400 -9.52 9.72 5.19
CA ARG A 400 -8.22 10.34 5.47
C ARG A 400 -7.09 9.35 5.20
N ILE A 401 -5.89 9.84 4.91
CA ILE A 401 -4.69 9.00 4.87
C ILE A 401 -4.55 8.29 6.23
N PHE A 402 -4.30 6.99 6.19
CA PHE A 402 -4.14 6.15 7.36
C PHE A 402 -2.70 5.64 7.50
N LEU A 403 -2.09 5.26 6.38
CA LEU A 403 -0.67 4.94 6.21
C LEU A 403 -0.31 5.22 4.74
N ASP A 404 0.79 5.93 4.52
CA ASP A 404 1.28 6.26 3.18
C ASP A 404 2.82 6.37 3.20
N VAL A 405 3.45 5.39 2.57
CA VAL A 405 4.87 5.39 2.23
C VAL A 405 4.95 5.87 0.79
N ALA A 406 5.14 7.17 0.60
CA ALA A 406 5.17 7.81 -0.72
C ALA A 406 6.04 7.07 -1.75
N ASP A 407 5.50 6.89 -2.95
CA ASP A 407 6.08 6.10 -4.04
C ASP A 407 6.37 4.63 -3.68
N ALA A 408 5.60 4.06 -2.76
CA ALA A 408 5.56 2.64 -2.47
C ALA A 408 4.11 2.12 -2.49
N ASN A 409 3.89 0.94 -3.04
CA ASN A 409 2.56 0.35 -3.10
C ASN A 409 2.14 -0.20 -1.71
N ASP A 410 1.44 0.61 -0.91
CA ASP A 410 0.96 0.27 0.44
C ASP A 410 -0.27 -0.65 0.41
N HIS A 411 -0.03 -1.89 0.03
CA HIS A 411 -1.07 -2.86 -0.26
C HIS A 411 -1.67 -3.54 0.99
N ALA A 412 -2.87 -4.12 0.85
CA ALA A 412 -3.42 -5.08 1.81
C ALA A 412 -3.36 -4.62 3.28
N PRO A 413 -4.18 -3.63 3.68
CA PRO A 413 -4.36 -3.34 5.11
C PRO A 413 -5.11 -4.47 5.79
N ALA A 414 -4.78 -4.74 7.06
CA ALA A 414 -5.59 -5.59 7.92
C ALA A 414 -5.74 -5.03 9.34
N LEU A 415 -6.92 -5.21 9.95
CA LEU A 415 -7.25 -4.68 11.28
C LEU A 415 -7.73 -5.78 12.23
N PHE A 416 -7.24 -5.73 13.47
CA PHE A 416 -7.69 -6.63 14.53
C PHE A 416 -7.74 -5.90 15.87
N ALA A 417 -8.85 -6.05 16.60
CA ALA A 417 -9.00 -5.48 17.94
C ALA A 417 -9.23 -6.58 18.97
N ASP A 418 -8.47 -6.54 20.06
CA ASP A 418 -8.59 -7.42 21.22
C ASP A 418 -8.43 -6.59 22.50
N GLY A 419 -9.48 -6.56 23.33
CA GLY A 419 -9.51 -5.70 24.51
C GLY A 419 -9.31 -4.22 24.14
N ASN A 420 -8.30 -3.59 24.73
CA ASN A 420 -7.92 -2.20 24.45
C ASN A 420 -6.85 -2.05 23.35
N THR A 421 -6.38 -3.16 22.78
CA THR A 421 -5.28 -3.17 21.82
C THR A 421 -5.84 -3.35 20.41
N VAL A 422 -5.46 -2.44 19.52
CA VAL A 422 -5.80 -2.49 18.09
C VAL A 422 -4.53 -2.68 17.28
N TRP A 423 -4.58 -3.62 16.36
CA TRP A 423 -3.50 -4.06 15.50
C TRP A 423 -3.81 -3.61 14.08
N HIS A 424 -2.86 -2.95 13.45
CA HIS A 424 -2.90 -2.65 12.03
C HIS A 424 -1.69 -3.29 11.34
N PHE A 425 -1.99 -4.26 10.49
CA PHE A 425 -1.05 -4.89 9.60
C PHE A 425 -1.15 -4.18 8.25
N ASN A 426 -0.03 -3.97 7.58
CA ASN A 426 -0.07 -3.51 6.20
C ASN A 426 0.95 -4.24 5.37
N GLY A 427 0.52 -4.69 4.20
CA GLY A 427 1.42 -5.11 3.15
C GLY A 427 2.11 -3.93 2.49
N ASN A 428 3.28 -4.14 1.90
CA ASN A 428 3.81 -3.19 0.93
C ASN A 428 4.64 -3.96 -0.09
N LYS A 429 4.31 -3.79 -1.39
CA LYS A 429 4.97 -4.57 -2.47
C LYS A 429 6.39 -4.07 -2.75
N ASP A 430 6.69 -2.83 -2.37
CA ASP A 430 7.97 -2.16 -2.57
C ASP A 430 8.87 -2.16 -1.32
N VAL A 431 8.31 -2.50 -0.16
CA VAL A 431 9.02 -2.77 1.09
C VAL A 431 9.35 -4.27 1.17
N PRO A 432 10.45 -4.69 1.84
CA PRO A 432 10.81 -6.11 1.99
C PRO A 432 9.78 -7.02 2.70
N GLY A 433 8.63 -6.52 3.15
CA GLY A 433 7.65 -7.32 3.88
C GLY A 433 6.49 -6.51 4.47
N SER A 434 5.66 -7.19 5.26
CA SER A 434 4.52 -6.60 5.96
C SER A 434 4.92 -5.96 7.28
N VAL A 435 4.29 -4.83 7.57
CA VAL A 435 4.51 -4.06 8.78
C VAL A 435 3.35 -4.16 9.75
N LEU A 436 3.63 -3.89 11.01
CA LEU A 436 2.67 -3.80 12.09
C LEU A 436 2.82 -2.45 12.80
N ARG A 437 1.68 -1.85 13.16
CA ARG A 437 1.59 -0.81 14.17
C ARG A 437 0.43 -1.09 15.11
N ILE A 438 0.59 -0.69 16.37
CA ILE A 438 -0.32 -0.99 17.46
C ILE A 438 -0.89 0.30 18.02
N SER A 439 -2.16 0.30 18.40
CA SER A 439 -2.82 1.38 19.12
C SER A 439 -3.41 0.87 20.44
N HIS A 440 -3.28 1.69 21.48
CA HIS A 440 -3.86 1.45 22.82
C HIS A 440 -4.92 2.49 23.21
N ASP A 441 -5.29 3.38 22.29
CA ASP A 441 -6.19 4.51 22.53
C ASP A 441 -7.36 4.52 21.52
N SER A 442 -7.78 3.32 21.12
CA SER A 442 -8.85 3.09 20.14
C SER A 442 -8.52 3.63 18.75
N GLY A 443 -7.29 3.42 18.27
CA GLY A 443 -6.86 3.76 16.91
C GLY A 443 -6.58 5.25 16.70
N ARG A 444 -6.48 6.08 17.75
CA ARG A 444 -6.21 7.52 17.62
C ARG A 444 -4.73 7.79 17.36
N THR A 445 -3.85 7.10 18.08
CA THR A 445 -2.40 7.10 17.89
C THR A 445 -1.90 5.67 17.67
N TRP A 446 -0.74 5.56 17.04
CA TRP A 446 -0.16 4.28 16.64
C TRP A 446 1.35 4.28 16.93
N THR A 447 1.88 3.12 17.30
CA THR A 447 3.33 2.92 17.40
C THR A 447 4.00 3.06 16.04
N ALA A 448 5.31 3.31 16.02
CA ALA A 448 6.09 3.26 14.79
C ALA A 448 5.93 1.87 14.09
N PRO A 449 5.84 1.83 12.75
CA PRO A 449 5.74 0.58 12.01
C PRO A 449 6.96 -0.32 12.22
N VAL A 450 6.73 -1.60 12.50
CA VAL A 450 7.77 -2.63 12.63
C VAL A 450 7.57 -3.75 11.62
N LEU A 451 8.65 -4.28 11.05
CA LEU A 451 8.61 -5.44 10.16
C LEU A 451 8.23 -6.70 10.95
N ILE A 452 7.23 -7.45 10.49
CA ILE A 452 6.74 -8.67 11.16
C ILE A 452 6.71 -9.91 10.27
N SER A 453 6.81 -9.73 8.95
CA SER A 453 6.86 -10.82 7.99
C SER A 453 7.57 -10.36 6.73
N GLU A 454 8.38 -11.21 6.11
CA GLU A 454 8.92 -10.99 4.76
C GLU A 454 7.86 -11.19 3.66
N ARG A 455 6.65 -11.67 4.01
CA ARG A 455 5.50 -11.71 3.09
C ARG A 455 4.82 -10.36 3.03
N THR A 456 4.22 -10.02 1.90
CA THR A 456 3.78 -8.64 1.60
C THR A 456 2.28 -8.43 1.60
N GLN A 457 1.44 -9.44 1.88
CA GLN A 457 -0.02 -9.31 1.77
C GLN A 457 -0.75 -9.99 2.94
N PRO A 458 -1.03 -9.28 4.04
CA PRO A 458 -1.89 -9.80 5.11
C PRO A 458 -3.35 -9.92 4.64
N ASN A 459 -4.10 -10.81 5.26
CA ASN A 459 -5.51 -11.04 5.00
C ASN A 459 -6.38 -10.66 6.21
N GLU A 460 -7.66 -10.39 5.94
CA GLU A 460 -8.69 -10.10 6.96
C GLU A 460 -9.20 -11.38 7.66
N ALA A 461 -8.31 -12.09 8.33
CA ALA A 461 -8.63 -13.31 9.10
C ALA A 461 -7.81 -13.46 10.39
N THR A 462 -7.32 -12.34 10.94
CA THR A 462 -6.60 -12.35 12.22
C THR A 462 -7.54 -12.71 13.38
N ILE A 463 -7.11 -13.65 14.21
CA ILE A 463 -7.86 -14.12 15.38
C ILE A 463 -6.96 -14.24 16.61
N LYS A 464 -7.57 -14.13 17.79
CA LYS A 464 -6.99 -14.62 19.04
C LYS A 464 -7.53 -16.02 19.31
N THR A 465 -6.64 -16.99 19.47
CA THR A 465 -6.99 -18.38 19.78
C THR A 465 -7.28 -18.54 21.27
N ARG A 466 -7.94 -19.64 21.64
CA ARG A 466 -8.25 -19.97 23.05
C ARG A 466 -7.01 -20.17 23.91
N ASP A 467 -5.89 -20.61 23.31
CA ASP A 467 -4.60 -20.72 23.97
C ASP A 467 -3.79 -19.39 23.96
N ASN A 468 -4.48 -18.26 23.80
CA ASN A 468 -3.94 -16.88 23.89
C ASN A 468 -2.86 -16.52 22.86
N ARG A 469 -2.89 -17.16 21.70
CA ARG A 469 -2.05 -16.78 20.56
C ARG A 469 -2.81 -15.77 19.71
N ILE A 470 -2.08 -14.85 19.09
CA ILE A 470 -2.63 -14.09 17.97
C ILE A 470 -2.10 -14.73 16.71
N ILE A 471 -3.01 -15.08 15.82
CA ILE A 471 -2.71 -15.69 14.53
C ILE A 471 -3.21 -14.77 13.43
N ALA A 472 -2.34 -14.46 12.47
CA ALA A 472 -2.65 -13.69 11.27
C ALA A 472 -2.30 -14.49 10.02
N THR A 473 -3.01 -14.23 8.92
CA THR A 473 -2.81 -14.95 7.66
C THR A 473 -2.25 -14.03 6.59
N PHE A 474 -1.36 -14.56 5.74
CA PHE A 474 -0.66 -13.82 4.70
C PHE A 474 -0.65 -14.62 3.41
N ASP A 475 -1.00 -14.00 2.30
CA ASP A 475 -0.89 -14.64 1.00
C ASP A 475 0.57 -14.90 0.64
N GLY A 476 0.81 -16.02 -0.02
CA GLY A 476 2.13 -16.42 -0.46
C GLY A 476 2.11 -16.97 -1.89
N PRO A 477 3.23 -17.58 -2.33
CA PRO A 477 3.36 -18.09 -3.68
C PRO A 477 2.35 -19.23 -3.96
N ASP A 478 2.21 -19.54 -5.25
CA ASP A 478 1.47 -20.71 -5.75
C ASP A 478 -0.02 -20.78 -5.43
N ASP A 479 -0.64 -19.64 -5.09
CA ASP A 479 -2.06 -19.50 -4.75
C ASP A 479 -2.40 -20.08 -3.36
N THR A 480 -1.57 -19.77 -2.36
CA THR A 480 -1.71 -20.25 -0.98
C THR A 480 -1.74 -19.14 0.05
N THR A 481 -2.30 -19.44 1.22
CA THR A 481 -2.27 -18.57 2.40
C THR A 481 -1.47 -19.22 3.55
N PHE A 482 -0.52 -18.48 4.12
CA PHE A 482 0.32 -18.90 5.23
C PHE A 482 -0.17 -18.31 6.55
N VAL A 483 0.20 -18.97 7.65
CA VAL A 483 -0.18 -18.57 9.00
C VAL A 483 1.04 -18.09 9.79
N HIS A 484 0.93 -16.91 10.39
CA HIS A 484 1.91 -16.36 11.31
C HIS A 484 1.32 -16.25 12.72
N GLU A 485 2.15 -16.48 13.72
CA GLU A 485 1.76 -16.49 15.12
C GLU A 485 2.62 -15.54 15.94
N THR A 486 2.00 -14.91 16.94
CA THR A 486 2.69 -14.28 18.06
C THR A 486 2.08 -14.75 19.39
N ARG A 487 2.90 -14.80 20.43
CA ARG A 487 2.53 -15.18 21.81
C ARG A 487 2.90 -14.12 22.85
N ASP A 488 3.53 -13.04 22.41
CA ASP A 488 4.16 -12.04 23.27
C ASP A 488 3.71 -10.63 22.92
N GLU A 489 2.42 -10.50 22.62
CA GLU A 489 1.80 -9.23 22.22
C GLU A 489 2.55 -8.63 21.02
N GLY A 490 2.79 -9.44 19.98
CA GLY A 490 3.30 -9.02 18.68
C GLY A 490 4.73 -8.55 18.62
N ARG A 491 5.49 -8.74 19.69
CA ARG A 491 6.92 -8.43 19.71
C ARG A 491 7.71 -9.38 18.82
N ASN A 492 7.30 -10.66 18.78
CA ASN A 492 7.88 -11.65 17.89
C ASN A 492 6.78 -12.36 17.09
N TRP A 493 7.02 -12.45 15.78
CA TRP A 493 6.15 -13.15 14.83
C TRP A 493 6.90 -14.32 14.21
N MET A 494 6.23 -15.47 14.11
CA MET A 494 6.77 -16.68 13.52
C MET A 494 5.81 -17.23 12.46
N MET A 495 6.32 -17.49 11.26
CA MET A 495 5.59 -18.27 10.26
C MET A 495 5.52 -19.73 10.71
N LEU A 496 4.31 -20.29 10.84
CA LEU A 496 4.11 -21.62 11.44
C LEU A 496 4.49 -22.78 10.51
N SER A 497 4.55 -22.53 9.21
CA SER A 497 4.87 -23.52 8.19
C SER A 497 6.04 -23.08 7.31
N LYS A 498 6.66 -24.02 6.59
CA LYS A 498 7.77 -23.72 5.67
C LYS A 498 7.23 -23.54 4.24
N PRO A 499 7.74 -22.59 3.44
CA PRO A 499 7.46 -22.57 2.02
C PRO A 499 8.12 -23.82 1.41
N GLY A 500 7.35 -24.78 0.94
CA GLY A 500 7.90 -26.09 0.58
C GLY A 500 7.11 -26.83 -0.49
N LEU A 501 5.89 -27.29 -0.18
CA LEU A 501 5.11 -28.14 -1.08
C LEU A 501 3.62 -27.90 -0.85
N ALA A 502 2.97 -27.13 -1.72
CA ALA A 502 1.53 -26.95 -1.69
C ALA A 502 0.83 -28.04 -2.51
N HIS A 503 0.49 -29.17 -1.89
CA HIS A 503 -0.35 -30.21 -2.51
C HIS A 503 -1.84 -29.94 -2.27
N GLU A 504 -2.35 -28.82 -2.80
CA GLU A 504 -3.74 -28.35 -2.62
C GLU A 504 -4.75 -29.07 -3.51
N ALA A 505 -4.82 -30.40 -3.44
CA ALA A 505 -5.92 -31.15 -4.04
C ALA A 505 -6.80 -31.72 -2.91
N PRO A 506 -8.12 -31.83 -3.10
CA PRO A 506 -8.99 -32.50 -2.13
C PRO A 506 -8.46 -33.90 -1.80
N GLY A 507 -8.45 -34.25 -0.51
CA GLY A 507 -7.92 -35.52 -0.01
C GLY A 507 -6.43 -35.50 0.35
N ASN A 508 -5.68 -34.49 -0.09
CA ASN A 508 -4.26 -34.33 0.25
C ASN A 508 -4.06 -33.52 1.54
N THR A 509 -2.79 -33.44 1.96
CA THR A 509 -2.31 -32.56 3.02
C THR A 509 -1.21 -31.64 2.52
N GLY A 510 -0.95 -30.54 3.22
CA GLY A 510 0.19 -29.68 2.94
C GLY A 510 0.41 -28.62 4.00
N ASP A 511 1.34 -27.71 3.72
CA ASP A 511 1.89 -26.77 4.71
C ASP A 511 1.24 -25.38 4.68
N ALA A 512 0.19 -25.18 3.89
CA ALA A 512 -0.48 -23.88 3.77
C ALA A 512 -2.00 -24.07 3.61
N ILE A 513 -2.77 -23.00 3.80
CA ILE A 513 -4.18 -23.01 3.43
C ILE A 513 -4.27 -22.97 1.90
N ALA A 514 -5.18 -23.77 1.34
CA ALA A 514 -5.40 -23.84 -0.10
C ALA A 514 -6.15 -22.59 -0.58
N GLY A 515 -5.64 -21.93 -1.62
CA GLY A 515 -6.13 -20.64 -2.10
C GLY A 515 -5.57 -19.42 -1.36
N ILE A 516 -5.71 -18.26 -1.98
CA ILE A 516 -5.39 -16.93 -1.43
C ILE A 516 -6.60 -16.29 -0.73
N HIS A 517 -6.34 -15.21 0.00
CA HIS A 517 -7.35 -14.42 0.71
C HIS A 517 -8.21 -15.27 1.67
N ALA A 518 -7.57 -16.21 2.36
CA ALA A 518 -8.30 -17.19 3.13
C ALA A 518 -9.04 -16.58 4.32
N ALA A 519 -10.32 -16.89 4.42
CA ALA A 519 -11.13 -16.66 5.62
C ALA A 519 -10.88 -17.81 6.62
N MET A 520 -10.67 -17.50 7.91
CA MET A 520 -10.27 -18.49 8.91
C MET A 520 -10.97 -18.30 10.25
N VAL A 521 -11.20 -19.40 10.98
CA VAL A 521 -11.74 -19.42 12.35
C VAL A 521 -11.17 -20.58 13.15
N GLU A 522 -11.10 -20.43 14.48
CA GLU A 522 -10.83 -21.53 15.41
C GLU A 522 -12.13 -22.26 15.78
N LEU A 523 -12.14 -23.58 15.61
CA LEU A 523 -13.19 -24.52 16.03
C LEU A 523 -13.20 -24.69 17.55
N ALA A 524 -14.30 -25.18 18.11
CA ALA A 524 -14.45 -25.37 19.56
C ALA A 524 -13.45 -26.38 20.15
N ASN A 525 -12.95 -27.30 19.33
CA ASN A 525 -11.92 -28.28 19.70
C ASN A 525 -10.47 -27.75 19.51
N GLY A 526 -10.28 -26.50 19.08
CA GLY A 526 -8.96 -25.90 18.82
C GLY A 526 -8.43 -26.10 17.40
N ASP A 527 -9.12 -26.88 16.56
CA ASP A 527 -8.76 -27.00 15.14
C ASP A 527 -8.99 -25.67 14.43
N LEU A 528 -8.22 -25.39 13.37
CA LEU A 528 -8.44 -24.23 12.50
C LEU A 528 -9.19 -24.66 11.25
N LEU A 529 -10.25 -23.93 10.89
CA LEU A 529 -11.00 -24.08 9.65
C LEU A 529 -10.78 -22.86 8.77
N ALA A 530 -10.47 -23.07 7.48
CA ALA A 530 -10.30 -21.99 6.53
C ALA A 530 -10.89 -22.30 5.14
N PHE A 531 -11.34 -21.25 4.45
CA PHE A 531 -11.76 -21.25 3.04
C PHE A 531 -10.96 -20.23 2.24
N GLY A 532 -10.32 -20.66 1.16
CA GLY A 532 -9.54 -19.80 0.27
C GLY A 532 -10.22 -19.53 -1.08
N ARG A 533 -9.62 -18.62 -1.86
CA ARG A 533 -9.97 -18.36 -3.26
C ARG A 533 -8.95 -19.02 -4.18
N LEU A 534 -9.43 -19.83 -5.12
CA LEU A 534 -8.58 -20.49 -6.11
C LEU A 534 -8.37 -19.63 -7.35
N LYS A 535 -7.25 -19.87 -8.03
CA LYS A 535 -7.03 -19.50 -9.43
C LYS A 535 -7.82 -20.40 -10.38
N TRP A 536 -8.08 -19.87 -11.58
CA TRP A 536 -8.91 -20.51 -12.60
C TRP A 536 -8.59 -21.98 -12.87
N SER A 537 -7.29 -22.29 -13.03
CA SER A 537 -6.83 -23.63 -13.39
C SER A 537 -7.13 -24.69 -12.32
N ARG A 538 -7.50 -24.28 -11.09
CA ARG A 538 -7.78 -25.17 -9.96
C ARG A 538 -9.25 -25.32 -9.63
N TYR A 539 -10.15 -24.53 -10.23
CA TYR A 539 -11.59 -24.72 -9.99
C TYR A 539 -12.08 -26.13 -10.31
N PRO A 540 -11.67 -26.79 -11.41
CA PRO A 540 -12.16 -28.13 -11.72
C PRO A 540 -11.79 -29.18 -10.65
N SER A 541 -10.60 -29.06 -10.03
CA SER A 541 -10.18 -30.02 -8.99
C SER A 541 -10.97 -29.90 -7.69
N TYR A 542 -11.67 -28.78 -7.50
CA TYR A 542 -12.55 -28.54 -6.35
C TYR A 542 -14.03 -28.50 -6.74
N ASP A 543 -14.42 -29.06 -7.89
CA ASP A 543 -15.82 -29.08 -8.34
C ASP A 543 -16.45 -27.67 -8.35
N TYR A 544 -15.65 -26.67 -8.78
CA TYR A 544 -16.02 -25.25 -8.80
C TYR A 544 -16.55 -24.71 -7.46
N LYS A 545 -16.06 -25.27 -6.35
CA LYS A 545 -16.32 -24.83 -4.98
C LYS A 545 -15.06 -24.26 -4.34
N MET A 546 -15.21 -23.51 -3.25
CA MET A 546 -14.06 -23.05 -2.48
C MET A 546 -13.35 -24.26 -1.83
N PRO A 547 -12.01 -24.25 -1.72
CA PRO A 547 -11.26 -25.21 -0.95
C PRO A 547 -11.57 -25.04 0.54
N MET A 548 -11.74 -26.18 1.24
CA MET A 548 -11.79 -26.25 2.69
C MET A 548 -10.50 -26.82 3.23
N SER A 549 -9.82 -26.06 4.09
CA SER A 549 -8.60 -26.45 4.79
C SER A 549 -8.87 -26.60 6.28
N ILE A 550 -8.46 -27.73 6.87
CA ILE A 550 -8.53 -27.97 8.32
C ILE A 550 -7.13 -28.26 8.85
N SER A 551 -6.70 -27.51 9.88
CA SER A 551 -5.47 -27.80 10.62
C SER A 551 -5.81 -28.31 12.02
N ARG A 552 -5.13 -29.39 12.43
CA ARG A 552 -5.26 -30.02 13.76
C ARG A 552 -4.03 -29.84 14.64
N ASP A 553 -3.02 -29.13 14.13
CA ASP A 553 -1.74 -28.90 14.80
C ASP A 553 -1.44 -27.40 14.96
N GLY A 554 -2.53 -26.61 15.01
CA GLY A 554 -2.47 -25.18 15.29
C GLY A 554 -1.98 -24.32 14.13
N GLY A 555 -2.09 -24.80 12.88
CA GLY A 555 -1.80 -24.06 11.65
C GLY A 555 -0.53 -24.49 10.92
N ARG A 556 0.14 -25.57 11.36
CA ARG A 556 1.41 -26.04 10.77
C ARG A 556 1.17 -26.89 9.53
N THR A 557 0.19 -27.80 9.59
CA THR A 557 -0.24 -28.63 8.46
C THR A 557 -1.76 -28.54 8.27
N TRP A 558 -2.19 -28.80 7.05
CA TRP A 558 -3.57 -28.63 6.60
C TRP A 558 -4.02 -29.85 5.81
N SER A 559 -5.24 -30.32 6.06
CA SER A 559 -5.95 -31.32 5.25
C SER A 559 -6.96 -30.61 4.34
N TYR A 560 -7.04 -30.99 3.07
CA TYR A 560 -7.88 -30.32 2.09
C TYR A 560 -9.12 -31.12 1.70
N SER A 561 -10.23 -30.43 1.49
CA SER A 561 -11.49 -31.01 1.04
C SER A 561 -12.31 -29.98 0.27
N ILE A 562 -13.40 -30.42 -0.36
CA ILE A 562 -14.31 -29.55 -1.10
C ILE A 562 -15.30 -28.94 -0.10
N SER A 563 -15.38 -27.61 -0.02
CA SER A 563 -16.36 -26.92 0.82
C SER A 563 -17.78 -27.05 0.24
N PRO A 564 -18.85 -26.79 1.01
CA PRO A 564 -20.22 -26.76 0.47
C PRO A 564 -20.54 -25.47 -0.31
N PHE A 565 -19.57 -24.58 -0.48
CA PHE A 565 -19.78 -23.24 -1.01
C PHE A 565 -19.17 -23.05 -2.40
N PRO A 566 -19.86 -22.33 -3.29
CA PRO A 566 -19.41 -22.08 -4.64
C PRO A 566 -18.08 -21.33 -4.64
N ALA A 567 -17.26 -21.57 -5.65
CA ALA A 567 -16.02 -20.84 -5.85
C ALA A 567 -16.30 -19.36 -6.13
N ILE A 568 -15.36 -18.52 -5.69
CA ILE A 568 -15.34 -17.08 -5.96
C ILE A 568 -14.16 -16.73 -6.87
N SER A 569 -14.24 -15.61 -7.58
CA SER A 569 -13.26 -15.19 -8.59
C SER A 569 -12.48 -13.94 -8.20
N SER A 570 -11.64 -13.43 -9.11
CA SER A 570 -11.05 -12.09 -8.95
C SER A 570 -12.12 -11.06 -8.65
N THR A 571 -11.78 -10.04 -7.84
CA THR A 571 -12.68 -9.04 -7.24
C THR A 571 -13.62 -9.54 -6.14
N GLN A 572 -13.51 -10.79 -5.71
CA GLN A 572 -14.27 -11.36 -4.59
C GLN A 572 -13.33 -11.90 -3.52
N ARG A 573 -13.61 -11.61 -2.25
CA ARG A 573 -12.98 -12.23 -1.08
C ARG A 573 -14.04 -12.59 -0.05
N ALA A 574 -13.98 -13.80 0.52
CA ALA A 574 -14.88 -14.23 1.60
C ALA A 574 -14.35 -13.79 2.97
N THR A 575 -15.20 -13.77 3.99
CA THR A 575 -14.79 -13.55 5.39
C THR A 575 -15.56 -14.48 6.33
N MET A 576 -14.94 -14.90 7.42
CA MET A 576 -15.49 -15.87 8.36
C MET A 576 -15.16 -15.46 9.80
N LYS A 577 -16.12 -15.65 10.72
CA LYS A 577 -15.94 -15.33 12.14
C LYS A 577 -16.76 -16.25 13.02
N ARG A 578 -16.20 -16.63 14.17
CA ARG A 578 -16.99 -17.16 15.29
C ARG A 578 -17.68 -16.01 16.00
N LEU A 579 -19.00 -16.00 15.97
CA LEU A 579 -19.81 -15.04 16.70
C LEU A 579 -19.71 -15.28 18.20
N ARG A 580 -19.85 -14.23 19.02
CA ARG A 580 -19.84 -14.31 20.49
C ARG A 580 -20.91 -15.26 21.02
N GLU A 581 -22.01 -15.41 20.29
CA GLU A 581 -23.12 -16.31 20.57
C GLU A 581 -22.78 -17.79 20.32
N GLY A 582 -21.65 -18.09 19.66
CA GLY A 582 -21.15 -19.43 19.40
C GLY A 582 -21.07 -19.84 17.92
N PRO A 583 -22.10 -19.59 17.08
CA PRO A 583 -22.11 -19.98 15.68
C PRO A 583 -20.93 -19.44 14.86
N ILE A 584 -20.56 -20.17 13.81
CA ILE A 584 -19.62 -19.70 12.80
C ILE A 584 -20.41 -19.04 11.68
N LEU A 585 -20.10 -17.78 11.38
CA LEU A 585 -20.66 -17.02 10.27
C LEU A 585 -19.64 -16.95 9.13
N LEU A 586 -20.05 -17.36 7.94
CA LEU A 586 -19.36 -17.12 6.68
C LEU A 586 -20.16 -16.11 5.86
N CYS A 587 -19.49 -15.08 5.35
CA CYS A 587 -20.02 -14.23 4.29
C CYS A 587 -19.21 -14.46 3.01
N SER A 588 -19.90 -14.72 1.90
CA SER A 588 -19.29 -15.00 0.59
C SER A 588 -20.26 -14.67 -0.55
N PHE A 589 -19.93 -15.04 -1.78
CA PHE A 589 -20.74 -14.79 -2.97
C PHE A 589 -21.30 -16.08 -3.55
N THR A 590 -22.50 -16.02 -4.09
CA THR A 590 -23.23 -17.19 -4.62
C THR A 590 -22.53 -17.91 -5.77
N ASP A 591 -21.54 -17.28 -6.39
CA ASP A 591 -20.85 -17.74 -7.59
C ASP A 591 -19.78 -16.73 -8.04
N ARG A 592 -18.94 -17.18 -8.97
CA ARG A 592 -17.89 -16.40 -9.63
C ARG A 592 -18.50 -15.28 -10.47
N LEU A 593 -17.95 -14.07 -10.32
CA LEU A 593 -18.28 -12.92 -11.18
C LEU A 593 -17.52 -12.94 -12.50
N ALA A 594 -16.21 -13.23 -12.45
CA ALA A 594 -15.35 -13.10 -13.61
C ALA A 594 -15.69 -14.14 -14.70
N GLN A 595 -15.83 -13.65 -15.93
CA GLN A 595 -15.75 -14.47 -17.14
C GLN A 595 -14.28 -14.58 -17.54
N GLN A 596 -13.79 -15.80 -17.73
CA GLN A 596 -12.40 -16.06 -18.08
C GLN A 596 -12.33 -16.81 -19.43
N ASN A 597 -11.31 -16.49 -20.24
CA ASN A 597 -11.02 -17.24 -21.46
C ASN A 597 -10.30 -18.56 -21.15
N GLU A 598 -10.00 -19.36 -22.18
CA GLU A 598 -9.29 -20.65 -22.03
C GLU A 598 -7.92 -20.51 -21.35
N ALA A 599 -7.26 -19.36 -21.50
CA ALA A 599 -6.00 -19.04 -20.84
C ALA A 599 -6.16 -18.55 -19.38
N GLY A 600 -7.38 -18.46 -18.86
CA GLY A 600 -7.67 -17.98 -17.51
C GLY A 600 -7.61 -16.45 -17.34
N LYS A 601 -7.46 -15.67 -18.42
CA LYS A 601 -7.51 -14.19 -18.37
C LYS A 601 -8.96 -13.75 -18.19
N THR A 602 -9.21 -12.83 -17.26
CA THR A 602 -10.54 -12.22 -17.10
C THR A 602 -10.84 -11.37 -18.33
N ILE A 603 -11.94 -11.67 -19.02
CA ILE A 603 -12.39 -10.99 -20.24
C ILE A 603 -13.68 -10.19 -20.03
N GLY A 604 -14.29 -10.30 -18.85
CA GLY A 604 -15.52 -9.59 -18.52
C GLY A 604 -16.16 -10.13 -17.26
N GLU A 605 -17.41 -9.73 -17.04
CA GLU A 605 -18.29 -10.29 -16.02
C GLU A 605 -19.25 -11.28 -16.68
N ARG A 606 -19.55 -12.40 -15.99
CA ARG A 606 -20.62 -13.32 -16.42
C ARG A 606 -21.97 -12.58 -16.35
N PRO A 607 -22.79 -12.56 -17.42
CA PRO A 607 -24.11 -11.96 -17.36
C PRO A 607 -25.00 -12.70 -16.37
N LEU A 608 -25.95 -12.00 -15.76
CA LEU A 608 -26.82 -12.58 -14.72
C LEU A 608 -27.57 -13.83 -15.19
N SER A 609 -27.94 -13.91 -16.47
CA SER A 609 -28.59 -15.07 -17.08
C SER A 609 -27.74 -16.35 -17.09
N GLU A 610 -26.42 -16.22 -16.98
CA GLU A 610 -25.46 -17.32 -16.93
C GLU A 610 -24.96 -17.59 -15.51
N ARG A 611 -25.47 -16.86 -14.50
CA ARG A 611 -25.06 -17.01 -13.10
C ARG A 611 -25.78 -18.20 -12.46
N ASP A 612 -25.05 -18.93 -11.64
CA ASP A 612 -25.53 -20.14 -10.99
C ASP A 612 -26.46 -19.79 -9.81
N GLY A 613 -26.11 -18.72 -9.08
CA GLY A 613 -26.80 -18.31 -7.86
C GLY A 613 -26.76 -19.38 -6.75
N LEU A 614 -27.46 -19.13 -5.65
CA LEU A 614 -27.58 -20.07 -4.54
C LEU A 614 -29.03 -20.09 -4.03
N LEU A 615 -29.54 -21.27 -3.67
CA LEU A 615 -30.79 -21.36 -2.91
C LEU A 615 -30.55 -20.87 -1.49
N VAL A 616 -31.31 -19.86 -1.09
CA VAL A 616 -31.22 -19.17 0.20
C VAL A 616 -32.62 -18.93 0.76
N SER A 617 -32.72 -18.78 2.08
CA SER A 617 -34.00 -18.45 2.72
C SER A 617 -34.51 -17.07 2.29
N ASP A 618 -35.81 -16.98 2.06
CA ASP A 618 -36.51 -15.71 1.81
C ASP A 618 -36.84 -14.92 3.11
N GLY A 619 -36.48 -15.48 4.27
CA GLY A 619 -36.77 -14.91 5.59
C GLY A 619 -38.25 -14.99 6.04
N LYS A 620 -39.10 -15.64 5.24
CA LYS A 620 -40.54 -15.87 5.46
C LYS A 620 -40.88 -17.37 5.56
N GLY A 621 -39.88 -18.25 5.50
CA GLY A 621 -40.03 -19.71 5.60
C GLY A 621 -39.96 -20.43 4.26
N GLY A 622 -39.73 -19.72 3.16
CA GLY A 622 -39.48 -20.28 1.82
C GLY A 622 -38.00 -20.15 1.40
N GLU A 623 -37.73 -20.62 0.18
CA GLU A 623 -36.43 -20.50 -0.47
C GLU A 623 -36.56 -19.71 -1.78
N ILE A 624 -35.54 -18.93 -2.09
CA ILE A 624 -35.38 -18.21 -3.35
C ILE A 624 -33.99 -18.50 -3.94
N ARG A 625 -33.87 -18.43 -5.26
CA ARG A 625 -32.56 -18.39 -5.91
C ARG A 625 -32.03 -16.96 -5.84
N GLY A 626 -31.04 -16.74 -4.99
CA GLY A 626 -30.37 -15.46 -4.82
C GLY A 626 -29.07 -15.38 -5.60
N TYR A 627 -28.64 -14.16 -5.89
CA TYR A 627 -27.40 -13.84 -6.60
C TYR A 627 -26.60 -12.79 -5.83
N GLY A 628 -25.29 -13.01 -5.66
CA GLY A 628 -24.38 -12.08 -4.98
C GLY A 628 -24.06 -12.44 -3.53
N LEU A 629 -23.87 -11.42 -2.69
CA LEU A 629 -23.43 -11.52 -1.30
C LEU A 629 -24.45 -12.26 -0.43
N PHE A 630 -24.01 -13.33 0.24
CA PHE A 630 -24.80 -14.12 1.18
C PHE A 630 -24.06 -14.34 2.50
N ALA A 631 -24.83 -14.63 3.55
CA ALA A 631 -24.37 -15.10 4.85
C ALA A 631 -24.82 -16.55 5.05
N ALA A 632 -23.94 -17.37 5.62
CA ALA A 632 -24.25 -18.71 6.06
C ALA A 632 -23.81 -18.93 7.51
N LEU A 633 -24.65 -19.59 8.32
CA LEU A 633 -24.32 -19.95 9.70
C LEU A 633 -24.14 -21.45 9.86
N SER A 634 -23.05 -21.83 10.51
CA SER A 634 -22.86 -23.18 11.05
C SER A 634 -23.10 -23.20 12.55
N LEU A 635 -23.89 -24.17 12.99
CA LEU A 635 -24.25 -24.42 14.39
C LEU A 635 -23.56 -25.68 14.95
N ASP A 636 -22.67 -26.29 14.17
CA ASP A 636 -22.06 -27.59 14.45
C ASP A 636 -20.60 -27.64 13.96
N GLU A 637 -19.87 -26.52 14.17
CA GLU A 637 -18.43 -26.43 13.97
C GLU A 637 -18.00 -26.65 12.51
N GLY A 638 -18.77 -26.08 11.57
CA GLY A 638 -18.47 -26.07 10.13
C GLY A 638 -18.97 -27.29 9.36
N LYS A 639 -19.59 -28.28 10.03
CA LYS A 639 -20.08 -29.51 9.41
C LYS A 639 -21.30 -29.27 8.52
N THR A 640 -22.26 -28.51 9.00
CA THR A 640 -23.47 -28.11 8.25
C THR A 640 -23.71 -26.61 8.35
N TRP A 641 -24.48 -26.09 7.39
CA TRP A 641 -24.75 -24.66 7.22
C TRP A 641 -26.25 -24.43 6.97
N PRO A 642 -27.11 -24.68 7.98
CA PRO A 642 -28.56 -24.72 7.83
C PRO A 642 -29.21 -23.35 7.60
N VAL A 643 -28.52 -22.26 7.93
CA VAL A 643 -28.98 -20.90 7.63
C VAL A 643 -28.17 -20.38 6.47
N ARG A 644 -28.84 -20.00 5.39
CA ARG A 644 -28.26 -19.31 4.23
C ARG A 644 -29.20 -18.18 3.86
N ARG A 645 -28.69 -16.95 3.81
CA ARG A 645 -29.51 -15.76 3.59
C ARG A 645 -28.76 -14.77 2.72
N LEU A 646 -29.47 -14.21 1.74
CA LEU A 646 -28.93 -13.14 0.90
C LEU A 646 -28.84 -11.83 1.72
N LEU A 647 -27.75 -11.06 1.58
CA LEU A 647 -27.59 -9.78 2.29
C LEU A 647 -28.29 -8.65 1.52
N THR A 648 -29.62 -8.66 1.62
CA THR A 648 -30.49 -7.61 1.09
C THR A 648 -31.55 -7.27 2.14
N PRO A 649 -32.00 -5.99 2.19
CA PRO A 649 -33.02 -5.57 3.15
C PRO A 649 -34.42 -6.13 2.81
N GLY A 650 -34.62 -6.69 1.61
CA GLY A 650 -35.94 -7.13 1.12
C GLY A 650 -36.84 -6.02 0.57
N ASP A 651 -36.31 -4.81 0.42
CA ASP A 651 -36.99 -3.61 -0.12
C ASP A 651 -37.04 -3.60 -1.67
N PRO A 652 -37.80 -2.66 -2.31
CA PRO A 652 -37.77 -2.48 -3.75
C PRO A 652 -36.34 -2.31 -4.31
N PRO A 653 -36.13 -2.65 -5.60
CA PRO A 653 -34.81 -2.50 -6.22
C PRO A 653 -34.22 -1.10 -6.03
N ARG A 654 -32.94 -1.05 -5.67
CA ARG A 654 -32.20 0.20 -5.45
C ARG A 654 -30.79 0.10 -6.02
N GLN A 655 -30.21 1.27 -6.29
CA GLN A 655 -28.84 1.36 -6.78
C GLN A 655 -27.86 1.46 -5.60
N ILE A 656 -26.78 0.68 -5.64
CA ILE A 656 -25.66 0.68 -4.68
C ILE A 656 -24.34 0.95 -5.41
N PRO A 657 -23.31 1.51 -4.77
CA PRO A 657 -21.99 1.62 -5.41
C PRO A 657 -21.36 0.22 -5.58
N GLY A 658 -20.88 -0.08 -6.79
CA GLY A 658 -20.09 -1.25 -7.10
C GLY A 658 -18.58 -0.99 -6.96
N THR A 659 -17.78 -2.06 -6.97
CA THR A 659 -16.32 -1.99 -6.82
C THR A 659 -15.64 -1.11 -7.87
N ASP A 660 -16.17 -1.10 -9.09
CA ASP A 660 -15.72 -0.31 -10.25
C ASP A 660 -16.19 1.16 -10.22
N GLY A 661 -16.82 1.60 -9.13
CA GLY A 661 -17.38 2.93 -8.98
C GLY A 661 -18.71 3.15 -9.71
N LYS A 662 -19.20 2.16 -10.48
CA LYS A 662 -20.52 2.25 -11.13
C LYS A 662 -21.63 1.92 -10.15
N ARG A 663 -22.84 2.37 -10.45
CA ARG A 663 -24.03 1.98 -9.68
C ARG A 663 -24.52 0.61 -10.17
N ARG A 664 -24.82 -0.28 -9.23
CA ARG A 664 -25.31 -1.63 -9.46
C ARG A 664 -26.65 -1.80 -8.77
N GLU A 665 -27.56 -2.54 -9.37
CA GLU A 665 -28.86 -2.83 -8.77
C GLU A 665 -28.73 -3.88 -7.66
N MET A 666 -29.38 -3.61 -6.53
CA MET A 666 -29.67 -4.55 -5.46
C MET A 666 -31.19 -4.69 -5.35
N SER A 667 -31.69 -5.92 -5.23
CA SER A 667 -33.11 -6.26 -5.17
C SER A 667 -33.38 -7.36 -4.12
N ALA A 668 -34.59 -7.91 -4.11
CA ALA A 668 -34.94 -9.04 -3.24
C ALA A 668 -34.19 -10.33 -3.59
N THR A 669 -33.76 -10.50 -4.85
CA THR A 669 -33.06 -11.70 -5.33
C THR A 669 -31.61 -11.43 -5.74
N GLN A 670 -31.18 -10.18 -5.73
CA GLN A 670 -29.82 -9.78 -6.10
C GLN A 670 -29.20 -8.89 -5.02
N ALA A 671 -28.19 -9.39 -4.34
CA ALA A 671 -27.30 -8.61 -3.48
C ALA A 671 -26.10 -8.10 -4.27
N GLU A 672 -25.17 -7.44 -3.57
CA GLU A 672 -23.89 -7.01 -4.15
C GLU A 672 -23.14 -8.19 -4.77
N LEU A 673 -22.71 -8.06 -6.03
CA LEU A 673 -22.20 -9.18 -6.83
C LEU A 673 -20.73 -9.51 -6.57
N ASN A 674 -19.96 -8.55 -6.08
CA ASN A 674 -18.54 -8.67 -5.81
C ASN A 674 -18.04 -7.60 -4.81
N GLY A 675 -16.80 -7.78 -4.37
CA GLY A 675 -16.16 -6.96 -3.36
C GLY A 675 -15.27 -7.83 -2.48
N TYR A 676 -14.27 -7.20 -1.86
CA TYR A 676 -13.50 -7.84 -0.83
C TYR A 676 -14.20 -7.65 0.50
N LEU A 677 -14.52 -8.77 1.16
CA LEU A 677 -15.26 -8.74 2.41
C LEU A 677 -14.32 -8.65 3.61
N ALA A 678 -14.74 -7.93 4.64
CA ALA A 678 -14.15 -7.94 5.97
C ALA A 678 -15.26 -7.81 7.01
N MET A 679 -15.10 -8.44 8.18
CA MET A 679 -16.16 -8.51 9.18
C MET A 679 -15.66 -8.45 10.61
N THR A 680 -16.39 -7.73 11.44
CA THR A 680 -16.19 -7.68 12.89
C THR A 680 -17.53 -7.73 13.64
N GLN A 681 -17.48 -7.92 14.96
CA GLN A 681 -18.66 -7.96 15.81
C GLN A 681 -18.48 -7.05 17.01
N ALA A 682 -19.38 -6.08 17.15
CA ALA A 682 -19.43 -5.16 18.27
C ALA A 682 -19.83 -5.86 19.58
N ALA A 683 -19.57 -5.19 20.70
CA ALA A 683 -19.87 -5.73 22.04
C ALA A 683 -21.38 -5.89 22.29
N ASP A 684 -22.21 -5.11 21.61
CA ASP A 684 -23.67 -5.21 21.67
C ASP A 684 -24.24 -6.35 20.78
N GLY A 685 -23.37 -7.09 20.08
CA GLY A 685 -23.76 -8.21 19.21
C GLY A 685 -24.06 -7.80 17.77
N LYS A 686 -24.02 -6.50 17.41
CA LYS A 686 -24.08 -6.10 16.00
C LYS A 686 -22.89 -6.66 15.24
N ILE A 687 -23.18 -7.21 14.06
CA ILE A 687 -22.19 -7.68 13.10
C ILE A 687 -22.02 -6.55 12.08
N HIS A 688 -20.79 -6.08 11.93
CA HIS A 688 -20.42 -5.11 10.90
C HIS A 688 -19.68 -5.86 9.80
N LEU A 689 -20.24 -5.81 8.58
CA LEU A 689 -19.66 -6.38 7.38
C LEU A 689 -19.39 -5.24 6.40
N VAL A 690 -18.20 -5.20 5.82
CA VAL A 690 -17.88 -4.32 4.70
C VAL A 690 -17.53 -5.11 3.47
N SER A 691 -17.96 -4.63 2.31
CA SER A 691 -17.36 -4.93 1.01
C SER A 691 -16.42 -3.79 0.63
N SER A 692 -15.80 -3.82 -0.57
CA SER A 692 -14.93 -2.75 -1.06
C SER A 692 -15.57 -1.35 -1.12
N ARG A 693 -16.90 -1.20 -1.05
CA ARG A 693 -17.59 0.10 -1.09
C ARG A 693 -18.75 0.23 -0.09
N ASN A 694 -19.27 -0.88 0.41
CA ASN A 694 -20.54 -0.93 1.12
C ASN A 694 -20.35 -1.45 2.54
N HIS A 695 -21.09 -0.88 3.49
CA HIS A 695 -21.13 -1.27 4.89
C HIS A 695 -22.53 -1.74 5.27
N TYR A 696 -22.61 -2.90 5.91
CA TYR A 696 -23.81 -3.55 6.40
C TYR A 696 -23.73 -3.73 7.92
N GLU A 697 -24.87 -3.57 8.59
CA GLU A 697 -25.04 -3.94 9.98
C GLU A 697 -26.19 -4.94 10.11
N PHE A 698 -26.01 -6.01 10.85
CA PHE A 698 -27.08 -6.96 11.14
C PHE A 698 -26.77 -7.75 12.41
N ASN A 699 -27.70 -8.56 12.89
CA ASN A 699 -27.48 -9.41 14.05
C ASN A 699 -27.91 -10.86 13.82
N LEU A 700 -27.57 -11.73 14.77
CA LEU A 700 -27.90 -13.15 14.71
C LEU A 700 -29.42 -13.39 14.63
N ALA A 701 -30.23 -12.58 15.31
CA ALA A 701 -31.69 -12.67 15.28
C ALA A 701 -32.25 -12.44 13.87
N TRP A 702 -31.65 -11.53 13.10
CA TRP A 702 -32.03 -11.32 11.69
C TRP A 702 -31.63 -12.49 10.80
N LEU A 703 -30.40 -12.99 10.95
CA LEU A 703 -29.93 -14.14 10.16
C LEU A 703 -30.81 -15.38 10.35
N THR A 704 -31.24 -15.65 11.58
CA THR A 704 -32.01 -16.85 11.94
C THR A 704 -33.53 -16.70 11.78
N ARG A 705 -34.03 -15.51 11.42
CA ARG A 705 -35.45 -15.27 11.21
C ARG A 705 -35.99 -16.11 10.05
N GLY A 706 -37.03 -16.90 10.31
CA GLY A 706 -37.71 -17.71 9.30
C GLY A 706 -37.06 -19.08 9.06
N THR A 707 -35.98 -19.41 9.77
CA THR A 707 -35.43 -20.78 9.79
C THR A 707 -36.25 -21.64 10.76
N PRO A 708 -36.71 -22.85 10.39
CA PRO A 708 -37.40 -23.74 11.31
C PRO A 708 -36.55 -23.99 12.55
N ARG A 709 -37.12 -23.83 13.76
CA ARG A 709 -36.36 -24.08 15.00
C ARG A 709 -36.02 -25.57 15.05
N ARG A 710 -34.82 -25.92 15.53
CA ARG A 710 -34.34 -27.31 15.73
C ARG A 710 -35.34 -28.23 16.46
N ALA A 711 -36.32 -27.69 17.19
CA ALA A 711 -37.39 -28.46 17.82
C ALA A 711 -38.34 -29.14 16.80
N GLU A 712 -38.61 -28.52 15.65
CA GLU A 712 -39.58 -29.03 14.67
C GLU A 712 -39.01 -30.14 13.76
N VAL A 713 -37.68 -30.19 13.57
CA VAL A 713 -37.01 -31.23 12.77
C VAL A 713 -37.01 -32.60 13.47
N ARG A 714 -37.15 -32.62 14.81
CA ARG A 714 -37.31 -33.88 15.57
C ARG A 714 -38.73 -34.46 15.51
N GLU A 715 -39.75 -33.66 15.24
CA GLU A 715 -41.14 -34.15 15.07
C GLU A 715 -41.40 -34.69 13.66
N ALA A 716 -40.83 -34.04 12.62
CA ALA A 716 -40.95 -34.54 11.24
C ALA A 716 -40.29 -35.92 11.03
N SER A 717 -39.26 -36.26 11.82
CA SER A 717 -38.59 -37.57 11.79
C SER A 717 -39.27 -38.63 12.68
N ARG A 718 -40.26 -38.27 13.50
CA ARG A 718 -41.11 -39.20 14.25
C ARG A 718 -42.42 -39.54 13.54
N LEU A 719 -42.88 -38.67 12.64
CA LEU A 719 -44.08 -38.91 11.82
C LEU A 719 -43.81 -39.70 10.52
N SER A 720 -42.56 -40.08 10.26
CA SER A 720 -42.15 -40.90 9.11
C SER A 720 -41.54 -42.26 9.52
N ARG A 721 -41.92 -42.81 10.67
CA ARG A 721 -41.58 -44.19 11.08
C ARG A 721 -42.81 -45.04 11.26
#